data_AF-A0A0D1ZRL8-F1
#
_entry.id   AF-A0A0D1ZRL8-F1
#
_cell.length_a   1.000
_cell.length_b   1.000
_cell.length_c   1.000
_cell.angle_alpha   90.00
_cell.angle_beta   90.00
_cell.angle_gamma   90.00
#
_symmetry.space_group_name_H-M   'P 1'
#
loop_
_entity.id
_entity.type
_entity.pdbx_description
1 polymer ?
#
loop_
_entity_poly.entity_id
_entity_poly.type
_entity_poly.pdbx_seq_one_letter_code
_entity_poly.pdbx_strand_id
1 'polypeptide(L)'
;MAAEQPKAGPEVRFSSSRQWPGERHPTRWDVHDANESPAITFLDRFRAALLHTEGAEGDALHDADSVIDGAEHVDENSVRAYTYPVVMLSEVPTILSEDQMERLQELFFTSFNHIFTDAVDIANWPSNPLPPYLQYAIACLGAAASAPAYNAGAYTIANGTDQAEVAAGLFVAGARLWSVMLEVDNREARMLEAVIAASLLITYGVLSTDQAYQRMSSVLLCNVVTISRRLHLPEGCSPLYSSSDMPEKDVSRKSSLLSYLLLIDTIHALHYGLAPHFSRTELFIKMPSSNHQFRTLYNSLTHGYALPEDVRSREDGLLLLTVLLSDIIYMQRCHLSISFYTDSHVSAADKSSSNRMLPRNPYVPLTSQSEYSRLSADFLAALCRWEQYFQPHVGTDIIAFYYFVKLQLTCPELGRLPHLVGYGKAPTLSESQRNSSLHMEQIDIPDKAMDFAWLVLDKCDEHLQTPARNLPIWLPVILFLSALVAWKKLCSRPATGQKYGSLKVLGLTGLIVSQDPSNADTPRAHITNMAAIDCLRDIGVDKECYQVGTAGDTMVHTRWSNSMAGEEYARIYSWGNDPRRKGDYELASPSDPLDLPQTLLEPILIRYATMNGFKCRWDTKFVSFVQEPDEKGVTTTLHDKVTGQDYRVRSRYLFGADGARSPIMRHLEIPMIKRPDQGYAINILMEADMAHLMENRMGNLHWLLTPDKEHPDYAWIGCIRMVKPWHEWLCIIFPTFGAERKQRSPAEYVKRVHEFIGDDTVEVKIKGISTWMINETAAEAYSKGNVYCLGDAVHRHPPNHGLGSNTCIQDAHNLAWKVAFVDRGIAGSSLLDSYSIERQPVGLDVVTQANASLRNHKKIWEVLGNMEPTVAARVEAFNILKEDSERGRKRRADLQAALRMINREEHGLGIEMNQRYTSSAVHKSDQGPQPTFDSDPLEHYHPTTYPGARVPHVWLSKTIPSKAVSTYDLAGKAHFTLFTGIGGDGWRPAAAKVSSELSVPFKVYSIGFRQEYEDRYLDWARIRGVAESGCVVVRPDFFIAWRSQQWENDSPEKLLAVMKSVLSRS
;
A
#
# COMPACT_ATOMS: atom_id res chain seq x y z
N MET A 1 39.54 31.78 73.30
CA MET A 1 40.07 30.61 72.56
C MET A 1 38.85 30.02 71.85
N ALA A 2 38.68 30.06 70.53
CA ALA A 2 39.58 29.63 69.44
C ALA A 2 39.89 28.12 69.56
N ALA A 3 39.71 27.25 68.56
CA ALA A 3 39.26 27.41 67.15
C ALA A 3 38.30 26.22 66.78
N GLU A 4 37.86 25.93 65.54
CA GLU A 4 38.20 26.41 64.18
C GLU A 4 36.99 26.30 63.21
N GLN A 5 37.21 26.05 61.90
CA GLN A 5 36.20 25.88 60.84
C GLN A 5 36.33 24.51 60.13
N PRO A 6 35.36 24.14 59.28
CA PRO A 6 35.75 23.87 57.89
C PRO A 6 34.99 24.74 56.85
N LYS A 7 35.57 24.81 55.64
CA LYS A 7 35.30 25.80 54.60
C LYS A 7 33.95 25.65 53.87
N ALA A 8 33.34 26.78 53.54
CA ALA A 8 32.29 26.87 52.52
C ALA A 8 32.87 26.91 51.09
N GLY A 9 32.15 26.32 50.13
CA GLY A 9 32.36 26.48 48.69
C GLY A 9 31.41 27.52 48.09
N PRO A 10 31.71 28.10 46.91
CA PRO A 10 31.09 29.34 46.45
C PRO A 10 29.68 29.18 45.86
N GLU A 11 28.86 30.20 46.10
CA GLU A 11 27.51 30.36 45.57
C GLU A 11 27.48 30.46 44.04
N VAL A 12 26.55 29.76 43.40
CA VAL A 12 26.17 30.04 42.01
C VAL A 12 25.13 31.15 42.01
N ARG A 13 25.52 32.32 41.50
CA ARG A 13 24.60 33.45 41.27
C ARG A 13 23.55 33.09 40.22
N PHE A 14 22.29 33.01 40.62
CA PHE A 14 21.18 33.08 39.68
C PHE A 14 21.08 34.51 39.11
N SER A 15 21.21 34.67 37.79
CA SER A 15 21.11 35.98 37.14
C SER A 15 19.66 36.45 37.06
N SER A 16 19.37 37.57 37.71
CA SER A 16 18.04 38.16 37.88
C SER A 16 17.57 38.95 36.64
N SER A 17 17.11 38.25 35.58
CA SER A 17 16.49 38.92 34.43
C SER A 17 15.52 38.03 33.64
N ARG A 18 14.36 37.70 34.23
CA ARG A 18 13.08 37.32 33.59
C ARG A 18 12.06 36.95 34.67
N GLN A 19 11.53 37.96 35.36
CA GLN A 19 10.25 37.86 36.07
C GLN A 19 9.33 38.93 35.50
N TRP A 20 8.09 38.57 35.17
CA TRP A 20 7.09 39.56 34.80
C TRP A 20 6.61 40.32 36.06
N PRO A 21 6.31 41.63 35.99
CA PRO A 21 5.79 42.36 37.14
C PRO A 21 4.41 41.81 37.54
N GLY A 22 4.36 40.99 38.59
CA GLY A 22 3.13 40.38 39.11
C GLY A 22 3.25 38.91 39.52
N GLU A 23 4.27 38.18 39.06
CA GLU A 23 4.46 36.77 39.45
C GLU A 23 4.97 36.65 40.90
N ARG A 24 4.03 36.46 41.84
CA ARG A 24 4.33 35.91 43.16
C ARG A 24 3.97 34.42 43.15
N HIS A 25 4.94 33.55 43.45
CA HIS A 25 4.62 32.14 43.69
C HIS A 25 3.66 32.05 44.89
N PRO A 26 2.50 31.37 44.77
CA PRO A 26 1.58 31.21 45.87
C PRO A 26 2.26 30.40 46.98
N THR A 27 2.13 30.86 48.22
CA THR A 27 2.63 30.16 49.40
C THR A 27 1.68 29.02 49.77
N ARG A 28 2.15 28.07 50.58
CA ARG A 28 1.31 26.99 51.10
C ARG A 28 0.07 27.47 51.87
N TRP A 29 0.11 28.70 52.39
CA TRP A 29 -0.99 29.31 53.13
C TRP A 29 -2.03 29.89 52.18
N ASP A 30 -1.63 30.49 51.06
CA ASP A 30 -2.55 30.96 50.01
C ASP A 30 -3.39 29.79 49.43
N VAL A 31 -2.84 28.56 49.41
CA VAL A 31 -3.56 27.34 49.02
C VAL A 31 -4.46 26.81 50.14
N HIS A 32 -4.05 26.95 51.40
CA HIS A 32 -4.86 26.52 52.55
C HIS A 32 -6.10 27.40 52.73
N ASP A 33 -5.92 28.72 52.71
CA ASP A 33 -7.01 29.71 52.82
C ASP A 33 -7.97 29.61 51.60
N ALA A 34 -7.44 29.31 50.42
CA ALA A 34 -8.25 29.05 49.22
C ALA A 34 -9.02 27.71 49.24
N ASN A 35 -8.74 26.83 50.21
CA ASN A 35 -9.38 25.52 50.38
C ASN A 35 -10.29 25.45 51.63
N GLU A 36 -10.36 26.48 52.48
CA GLU A 36 -11.34 26.57 53.56
C GLU A 36 -12.75 26.82 53.00
N SER A 37 -13.67 25.85 53.11
CA SER A 37 -15.08 25.99 52.69
C SER A 37 -15.79 27.17 53.40
N PRO A 38 -16.68 27.91 52.71
CA PRO A 38 -17.34 29.08 53.28
C PRO A 38 -18.56 28.61 54.09
N ALA A 39 -19.09 29.50 54.93
CA ALA A 39 -20.38 29.24 55.54
C ALA A 39 -21.47 29.12 54.47
N ILE A 40 -22.18 27.98 54.46
CA ILE A 40 -23.26 27.56 53.52
C ILE A 40 -24.20 28.72 53.14
N THR A 41 -24.48 29.61 54.10
CA THR A 41 -25.22 30.87 53.96
C THR A 41 -24.85 31.79 52.78
N PHE A 42 -23.65 31.69 52.19
CA PHE A 42 -23.29 32.47 51.00
C PHE A 42 -23.93 31.91 49.72
N LEU A 43 -23.93 30.58 49.57
CA LEU A 43 -24.48 29.89 48.39
C LEU A 43 -25.99 30.01 48.30
N ASP A 44 -26.69 29.88 49.42
CA ASP A 44 -28.15 30.06 49.48
C ASP A 44 -28.56 31.49 49.13
N ARG A 45 -27.78 32.50 49.56
CA ARG A 45 -28.01 33.91 49.19
C ARG A 45 -27.76 34.17 47.72
N PHE A 46 -26.74 33.55 47.12
CA PHE A 46 -26.45 33.71 45.70
C PHE A 46 -27.51 33.02 44.82
N ARG A 47 -27.95 31.81 45.18
CA ARG A 47 -29.10 31.13 44.55
C ARG A 47 -30.39 31.95 44.67
N ALA A 48 -30.68 32.52 45.84
CA ALA A 48 -31.85 33.37 46.03
C ALA A 48 -31.78 34.65 45.19
N ALA A 49 -30.60 35.25 45.02
CA ALA A 49 -30.41 36.44 44.19
C ALA A 49 -30.62 36.16 42.68
N LEU A 50 -30.19 34.98 42.19
CA LEU A 50 -30.38 34.58 40.78
C LEU A 50 -31.86 34.40 40.39
N LEU A 51 -32.73 34.10 41.34
CA LEU A 51 -34.15 33.76 41.11
C LEU A 51 -35.12 34.94 41.31
N HIS A 52 -34.61 36.16 41.59
CA HIS A 52 -35.43 37.28 42.07
C HIS A 52 -35.35 38.60 41.29
N THR A 53 -34.69 38.66 40.13
CA THR A 53 -34.65 39.89 39.31
C THR A 53 -35.85 40.02 38.36
N GLU A 54 -36.93 40.63 38.85
CA GLU A 54 -37.94 41.27 38.00
C GLU A 54 -37.43 42.65 37.54
N GLY A 55 -37.40 42.91 36.23
CA GLY A 55 -37.23 44.25 35.66
C GLY A 55 -35.84 44.57 35.09
N ALA A 56 -35.78 44.74 33.77
CA ALA A 56 -34.68 45.37 33.04
C ALA A 56 -35.19 46.09 31.77
N GLU A 57 -36.20 46.94 31.94
CA GLU A 57 -36.48 48.01 30.97
C GLU A 57 -35.45 49.14 31.17
N GLY A 58 -34.77 49.60 30.11
CA GLY A 58 -33.94 50.82 30.18
C GLY A 58 -32.72 50.85 29.25
N ASP A 59 -32.67 51.85 28.37
CA ASP A 59 -31.52 52.17 27.51
C ASP A 59 -30.31 52.76 28.25
N ALA A 60 -29.10 52.47 27.76
CA ALA A 60 -27.94 53.39 27.56
C ALA A 60 -26.63 52.58 27.39
N LEU A 61 -26.06 52.47 26.18
CA LEU A 61 -25.05 53.40 25.61
C LEU A 61 -23.65 53.36 26.29
N HIS A 62 -22.78 52.42 25.88
CA HIS A 62 -21.64 52.74 24.97
C HIS A 62 -20.74 51.53 24.65
N ASP A 63 -20.21 51.51 23.42
CA ASP A 63 -19.24 50.53 22.89
C ASP A 63 -17.89 50.49 23.59
N ALA A 64 -17.25 49.30 23.57
CA ALA A 64 -15.91 49.12 22.95
C ALA A 64 -15.51 47.62 22.83
N ASP A 65 -15.83 47.03 21.68
CA ASP A 65 -15.05 46.05 20.90
C ASP A 65 -14.33 44.83 21.54
N SER A 66 -14.87 43.65 21.17
CA SER A 66 -14.14 42.47 20.63
C SER A 66 -13.26 41.60 21.56
N VAL A 67 -13.56 40.29 21.61
CA VAL A 67 -12.96 39.24 20.76
C VAL A 67 -13.97 38.06 20.66
N ILE A 68 -13.91 37.29 19.57
CA ILE A 68 -14.77 36.13 19.21
C ILE A 68 -16.12 36.55 18.59
N ASP A 69 -16.05 36.94 17.31
CA ASP A 69 -17.21 37.04 16.42
C ASP A 69 -17.15 35.92 15.35
N GLY A 70 -18.30 35.54 14.81
CA GLY A 70 -18.44 34.51 13.77
C GLY A 70 -19.63 33.56 13.92
N ALA A 71 -20.84 34.09 14.12
CA ALA A 71 -22.09 33.35 13.93
C ALA A 71 -23.19 34.27 13.37
N GLU A 72 -23.61 34.06 12.12
CA GLU A 72 -24.66 34.86 11.48
C GLU A 72 -26.08 34.44 11.93
N HIS A 73 -26.88 35.44 12.29
CA HIS A 73 -28.35 35.47 12.33
C HIS A 73 -29.12 34.56 13.32
N VAL A 74 -29.37 35.12 14.52
CA VAL A 74 -30.63 34.97 15.27
C VAL A 74 -31.13 36.37 15.67
N ASP A 75 -32.44 36.57 15.71
CA ASP A 75 -33.14 37.86 15.89
C ASP A 75 -32.90 38.52 17.27
N GLU A 76 -32.71 39.86 17.31
CA GLU A 76 -31.97 40.57 18.36
C GLU A 76 -32.77 41.00 19.61
N ASN A 77 -34.10 40.82 19.64
CA ASN A 77 -34.98 41.62 20.52
C ASN A 77 -35.50 40.97 21.83
N SER A 78 -34.90 39.90 22.36
CA SER A 78 -35.42 39.24 23.59
C SER A 78 -34.44 38.93 24.74
N VAL A 79 -33.12 39.09 24.58
CA VAL A 79 -32.13 38.51 25.53
C VAL A 79 -31.66 39.47 26.64
N ARG A 80 -32.10 40.74 26.66
CA ARG A 80 -31.55 41.80 27.54
C ARG A 80 -31.90 41.74 29.06
N ALA A 81 -32.57 40.70 29.54
CA ALA A 81 -33.12 40.67 30.92
C ALA A 81 -32.32 39.85 31.97
N TYR A 82 -31.18 39.26 31.61
CA TYR A 82 -30.51 38.26 32.45
C TYR A 82 -29.03 38.58 32.75
N THR A 83 -28.54 38.20 33.93
CA THR A 83 -27.10 38.29 34.28
C THR A 83 -26.31 37.19 33.56
N TYR A 84 -25.00 37.37 33.34
CA TYR A 84 -24.17 36.44 32.56
C TYR A 84 -24.34 34.94 32.93
N PRO A 85 -24.39 34.53 34.22
CA PRO A 85 -24.67 33.14 34.58
C PRO A 85 -26.10 32.69 34.22
N VAL A 86 -27.09 33.58 34.29
CA VAL A 86 -28.49 33.29 33.93
C VAL A 86 -28.66 33.21 32.41
N VAL A 87 -27.99 34.07 31.63
CA VAL A 87 -27.95 33.98 30.16
C VAL A 87 -27.44 32.59 29.75
N MET A 88 -26.29 32.18 30.28
CA MET A 88 -25.68 30.88 30.01
C MET A 88 -26.59 29.69 30.32
N LEU A 89 -27.45 29.81 31.35
CA LEU A 89 -28.45 28.80 31.75
C LEU A 89 -29.75 28.88 30.93
N SER A 90 -30.18 30.07 30.52
CA SER A 90 -31.40 30.27 29.71
C SER A 90 -31.29 29.75 28.27
N GLU A 91 -30.06 29.66 27.77
CA GLU A 91 -29.69 29.09 26.47
C GLU A 91 -29.45 27.57 26.53
N VAL A 92 -29.60 26.93 27.71
CA VAL A 92 -29.49 25.46 27.82
C VAL A 92 -30.73 24.83 27.17
N PRO A 93 -30.58 23.79 26.32
CA PRO A 93 -31.71 23.10 25.71
C PRO A 93 -32.71 22.58 26.75
N THR A 94 -33.98 22.41 26.35
CA THR A 94 -35.04 21.90 27.23
C THR A 94 -34.61 20.58 27.88
N ILE A 95 -34.53 20.58 29.21
CA ILE A 95 -34.01 19.46 30.00
C ILE A 95 -34.88 18.21 29.74
N LEU A 96 -34.22 17.08 29.51
CA LEU A 96 -34.87 15.76 29.38
C LEU A 96 -35.69 15.44 30.64
N SER A 97 -36.81 14.73 30.51
CA SER A 97 -37.53 14.23 31.69
C SER A 97 -36.68 13.24 32.48
N GLU A 98 -36.92 13.13 33.79
CA GLU A 98 -36.12 12.29 34.70
C GLU A 98 -35.97 10.84 34.19
N ASP A 99 -37.07 10.22 33.73
CA ASP A 99 -37.08 8.89 33.07
C ASP A 99 -36.16 8.78 31.84
N GLN A 100 -35.99 9.85 31.06
CA GLN A 100 -35.08 9.85 29.91
C GLN A 100 -33.63 10.02 30.35
N MET A 101 -33.40 10.79 31.42
CA MET A 101 -32.09 10.95 32.03
C MET A 101 -31.59 9.64 32.66
N GLU A 102 -32.44 8.93 33.42
CA GLU A 102 -32.12 7.62 34.00
C GLU A 102 -31.73 6.59 32.93
N ARG A 103 -32.52 6.46 31.86
CA ARG A 103 -32.23 5.53 30.75
C ARG A 103 -30.91 5.80 30.04
N LEU A 104 -30.55 7.07 29.84
CA LEU A 104 -29.25 7.43 29.26
C LEU A 104 -28.09 7.10 30.21
N GLN A 105 -28.30 7.17 31.53
CA GLN A 105 -27.32 6.73 32.52
C GLN A 105 -27.18 5.19 32.55
N GLU A 106 -28.28 4.43 32.44
CA GLU A 106 -28.22 2.98 32.24
C GLU A 106 -27.48 2.59 30.94
N LEU A 107 -27.71 3.33 29.85
CA LEU A 107 -26.99 3.15 28.59
C LEU A 107 -25.49 3.43 28.72
N PHE A 108 -25.08 4.44 29.51
CA PHE A 108 -23.68 4.66 29.84
C PHE A 108 -23.09 3.44 30.56
N PHE A 109 -23.66 2.98 31.67
CA PHE A 109 -23.09 1.87 32.44
C PHE A 109 -23.10 0.52 31.69
N THR A 110 -23.96 0.35 30.68
CA THR A 110 -24.04 -0.87 29.84
C THR A 110 -23.23 -0.80 28.54
N SER A 111 -22.87 0.39 28.05
CA SER A 111 -22.23 0.58 26.73
C SER A 111 -20.88 1.29 26.79
N PHE A 112 -20.60 2.06 27.84
CA PHE A 112 -19.32 2.72 28.11
C PHE A 112 -18.64 2.05 29.32
N ASN A 113 -17.81 1.04 29.03
CA ASN A 113 -16.88 0.47 29.99
C ASN A 113 -15.45 0.75 29.48
N HIS A 114 -14.63 1.37 30.32
CA HIS A 114 -13.29 1.80 29.97
C HIS A 114 -12.32 1.54 31.12
N ILE A 115 -11.15 1.02 30.76
CA ILE A 115 -10.23 0.32 31.66
C ILE A 115 -9.73 1.15 32.86
N PHE A 116 -9.71 2.47 32.72
CA PHE A 116 -9.33 3.40 33.80
C PHE A 116 -10.51 4.02 34.55
N THR A 117 -11.74 3.99 34.00
CA THR A 117 -12.92 4.58 34.65
C THR A 117 -13.61 3.58 35.59
N ASP A 118 -13.55 2.29 35.28
CA ASP A 118 -14.14 1.22 36.11
C ASP A 118 -13.62 1.28 37.57
N ALA A 119 -12.32 1.52 37.74
CA ALA A 119 -11.69 1.66 39.06
C ALA A 119 -12.20 2.86 39.89
N VAL A 120 -12.83 3.86 39.24
CA VAL A 120 -13.36 5.07 39.88
C VAL A 120 -14.71 4.81 40.57
N ASP A 121 -15.41 3.72 40.22
CA ASP A 121 -16.54 3.18 41.00
C ASP A 121 -17.75 4.14 41.07
N ILE A 122 -17.98 4.89 39.99
CA ILE A 122 -18.99 5.97 39.87
C ILE A 122 -20.42 5.47 40.18
N ALA A 123 -20.72 4.22 39.83
CA ALA A 123 -22.03 3.60 40.04
C ALA A 123 -22.40 3.38 41.52
N ASN A 124 -21.42 3.41 42.44
CA ASN A 124 -21.61 3.11 43.86
C ASN A 124 -21.43 4.35 44.78
N TRP A 125 -21.58 5.56 44.24
CA TRP A 125 -21.45 6.78 45.04
C TRP A 125 -22.64 7.03 45.98
N PRO A 126 -22.40 7.55 47.20
CA PRO A 126 -23.42 7.63 48.26
C PRO A 126 -24.46 8.75 48.05
N SER A 127 -24.21 9.68 47.12
CA SER A 127 -25.09 10.80 46.77
C SER A 127 -26.02 10.42 45.62
N ASN A 128 -27.19 9.84 45.95
CA ASN A 128 -28.29 9.65 45.02
C ASN A 128 -29.44 10.62 45.38
N PRO A 129 -29.85 11.56 44.50
CA PRO A 129 -29.42 11.76 43.11
C PRO A 129 -28.00 12.32 42.98
N LEU A 130 -27.33 11.91 41.90
CA LEU A 130 -26.02 12.40 41.49
C LEU A 130 -26.04 13.93 41.23
N PRO A 131 -24.92 14.66 41.37
CA PRO A 131 -24.87 16.08 41.03
C PRO A 131 -25.24 16.35 39.56
N PRO A 132 -25.97 17.43 39.22
CA PRO A 132 -26.48 17.65 37.85
C PRO A 132 -25.40 17.66 36.77
N TYR A 133 -24.22 18.25 37.04
CA TYR A 133 -23.09 18.26 36.09
C TYR A 133 -22.60 16.85 35.74
N LEU A 134 -22.64 15.93 36.71
CA LEU A 134 -22.26 14.53 36.51
C LEU A 134 -23.37 13.76 35.79
N GLN A 135 -24.64 14.01 36.11
CA GLN A 135 -25.77 13.44 35.36
C GLN A 135 -25.68 13.79 33.87
N TYR A 136 -25.45 15.07 33.54
CA TYR A 136 -25.26 15.51 32.14
C TYR A 136 -24.05 14.85 31.47
N ALA A 137 -22.92 14.73 32.17
CA ALA A 137 -21.71 14.11 31.63
C ALA A 137 -21.88 12.61 31.33
N ILE A 138 -22.50 11.87 32.26
CA ILE A 138 -22.82 10.44 32.11
C ILE A 138 -23.83 10.25 30.97
N ALA A 139 -24.94 10.99 30.98
CA ALA A 139 -25.98 10.87 29.95
C ALA A 139 -25.49 11.29 28.55
N CYS A 140 -24.59 12.28 28.46
CA CYS A 140 -23.95 12.68 27.21
C CYS A 140 -23.18 11.52 26.56
N LEU A 141 -22.32 10.84 27.33
CA LEU A 141 -21.58 9.67 26.83
C LEU A 141 -22.49 8.44 26.64
N GLY A 142 -23.51 8.25 27.47
CA GLY A 142 -24.51 7.19 27.30
C GLY A 142 -25.32 7.33 26.00
N ALA A 143 -25.72 8.55 25.65
CA ALA A 143 -26.33 8.86 24.36
C ALA A 143 -25.34 8.58 23.21
N ALA A 144 -24.11 9.10 23.29
CA ALA A 144 -23.09 8.97 22.25
C ALA A 144 -22.59 7.53 22.03
N ALA A 145 -22.58 6.68 23.07
CA ALA A 145 -22.16 5.28 23.00
C ALA A 145 -23.28 4.33 22.52
N SER A 146 -24.51 4.81 22.38
CA SER A 146 -25.64 3.97 21.96
C SER A 146 -25.58 3.68 20.44
N ALA A 147 -25.70 2.40 20.06
CA ALA A 147 -25.52 1.96 18.68
C ALA A 147 -26.84 1.99 17.89
N PRO A 148 -26.86 2.50 16.63
CA PRO A 148 -28.10 2.64 15.84
C PRO A 148 -28.79 1.31 15.51
N ALA A 149 -28.04 0.19 15.55
CA ALA A 149 -28.58 -1.15 15.29
C ALA A 149 -29.33 -1.78 16.49
N TYR A 150 -29.30 -1.17 17.67
CA TYR A 150 -29.84 -1.79 18.90
C TYR A 150 -31.18 -1.24 19.40
N ASN A 151 -31.69 -0.14 18.81
CA ASN A 151 -33.01 0.40 19.13
C ASN A 151 -33.81 0.67 17.85
N ALA A 152 -34.46 -0.37 17.33
CA ALA A 152 -35.55 -0.23 16.37
C ALA A 152 -36.81 0.31 17.08
N GLY A 153 -36.73 1.55 17.56
CA GLY A 153 -37.81 2.27 18.24
C GLY A 153 -37.35 3.04 19.49
N ALA A 154 -37.98 4.20 19.70
CA ALA A 154 -38.09 4.93 20.96
C ALA A 154 -36.87 5.69 21.53
N TYR A 155 -36.25 6.58 20.73
CA TYR A 155 -35.74 7.87 21.24
C TYR A 155 -36.03 9.01 20.25
N THR A 156 -37.25 9.54 20.33
CA THR A 156 -37.58 10.87 19.78
C THR A 156 -37.96 11.77 20.94
N ILE A 157 -37.13 12.76 21.23
CA ILE A 157 -37.58 13.97 21.95
C ILE A 157 -38.70 14.59 21.10
N ALA A 158 -39.64 15.28 21.74
CA ALA A 158 -40.94 15.68 21.16
C ALA A 158 -40.93 16.50 19.85
N ASN A 159 -39.76 16.89 19.33
CA ASN A 159 -39.56 17.61 18.06
C ASN A 159 -38.76 16.84 16.98
N GLY A 160 -38.44 15.55 17.17
CA GLY A 160 -37.94 14.67 16.09
C GLY A 160 -36.44 14.78 15.74
N THR A 161 -35.58 15.00 16.74
CA THR A 161 -34.13 15.17 16.59
C THR A 161 -33.32 13.87 16.73
N ASP A 162 -32.11 13.85 16.15
CA ASP A 162 -31.16 12.72 16.11
C ASP A 162 -30.50 12.47 17.48
N GLN A 163 -30.11 11.23 17.79
CA GLN A 163 -29.37 10.88 19.01
C GLN A 163 -28.05 11.67 19.14
N ALA A 164 -27.42 12.00 18.00
CA ALA A 164 -26.24 12.86 17.97
C ALA A 164 -26.53 14.28 18.51
N GLU A 165 -27.70 14.84 18.19
CA GLU A 165 -28.15 16.15 18.66
C GLU A 165 -28.49 16.12 20.17
N VAL A 166 -29.00 14.99 20.68
CA VAL A 166 -29.21 14.78 22.12
C VAL A 166 -27.88 14.78 22.88
N ALA A 167 -26.89 14.01 22.42
CA ALA A 167 -25.57 13.97 23.05
C ALA A 167 -24.87 15.34 23.01
N ALA A 168 -25.01 16.07 21.91
CA ALA A 168 -24.49 17.43 21.73
C ALA A 168 -25.17 18.44 22.68
N GLY A 169 -26.50 18.41 22.79
CA GLY A 169 -27.25 19.25 23.72
C GLY A 169 -26.85 19.02 25.19
N LEU A 170 -26.68 17.75 25.58
CA LEU A 170 -26.22 17.37 26.92
C LEU A 170 -24.76 17.80 27.18
N PHE A 171 -23.88 17.72 26.18
CA PHE A 171 -22.51 18.23 26.28
C PHE A 171 -22.50 19.75 26.49
N VAL A 172 -23.25 20.50 25.68
CA VAL A 172 -23.33 21.97 25.79
C VAL A 172 -23.91 22.38 27.15
N ALA A 173 -24.95 21.70 27.63
CA ALA A 173 -25.53 21.90 28.96
C ALA A 173 -24.48 21.67 30.06
N GLY A 174 -23.79 20.52 30.06
CA GLY A 174 -22.78 20.18 31.06
C GLY A 174 -21.58 21.13 31.05
N ALA A 175 -21.08 21.51 29.87
CA ALA A 175 -19.94 22.40 29.71
C ALA A 175 -20.27 23.86 30.10
N ARG A 176 -21.49 24.35 29.80
CA ARG A 176 -21.96 25.66 30.28
C ARG A 176 -22.16 25.67 31.79
N LEU A 177 -22.75 24.60 32.35
CA LEU A 177 -22.92 24.44 33.80
C LEU A 177 -21.57 24.43 34.52
N TRP A 178 -20.55 23.78 33.96
CA TRP A 178 -19.18 23.82 34.48
C TRP A 178 -18.59 25.25 34.50
N SER A 179 -18.78 26.03 33.43
CA SER A 179 -18.33 27.43 33.41
C SER A 179 -19.06 28.28 34.46
N VAL A 180 -20.38 28.10 34.60
CA VAL A 180 -21.16 28.74 35.66
C VAL A 180 -20.66 28.34 37.05
N MET A 181 -20.34 27.06 37.27
CA MET A 181 -19.73 26.59 38.53
C MET A 181 -18.39 27.26 38.79
N LEU A 182 -17.49 27.35 37.81
CA LEU A 182 -16.17 27.98 38.00
C LEU A 182 -16.24 29.46 38.45
N GLU A 183 -17.21 30.21 37.92
CA GLU A 183 -17.44 31.63 38.19
C GLU A 183 -18.24 31.87 39.49
N VAL A 184 -19.29 31.06 39.73
CA VAL A 184 -20.23 31.22 40.85
C VAL A 184 -19.74 30.54 42.13
N ASP A 185 -19.26 29.29 42.00
CA ASP A 185 -18.73 28.50 43.10
C ASP A 185 -17.56 27.63 42.67
N ASN A 186 -16.39 28.26 42.63
CA ASN A 186 -15.11 27.63 42.31
C ASN A 186 -14.75 26.42 43.19
N ARG A 187 -15.51 26.15 44.26
CA ARG A 187 -15.27 25.08 45.24
C ARG A 187 -15.98 23.80 44.84
N GLU A 188 -17.23 23.90 44.36
CA GLU A 188 -17.94 22.78 43.74
C GLU A 188 -17.15 22.25 42.52
N ALA A 189 -16.53 23.13 41.73
CA ALA A 189 -15.65 22.75 40.63
C ALA A 189 -14.34 22.03 41.08
N ARG A 190 -14.03 22.01 42.38
CA ARG A 190 -12.92 21.25 42.99
C ARG A 190 -13.38 19.94 43.63
N MET A 191 -14.66 19.57 43.52
CA MET A 191 -15.12 18.25 43.94
C MET A 191 -14.58 17.17 42.98
N LEU A 192 -14.34 15.95 43.49
CA LEU A 192 -13.80 14.84 42.69
C LEU A 192 -14.80 14.43 41.60
N GLU A 193 -16.08 14.45 41.98
CA GLU A 193 -17.27 14.29 41.18
C GLU A 193 -17.28 15.26 39.97
N ALA A 194 -16.92 16.52 40.21
CA ALA A 194 -16.87 17.56 39.20
C ALA A 194 -15.69 17.32 38.22
N VAL A 195 -14.51 16.97 38.73
CA VAL A 195 -13.35 16.60 37.90
C VAL A 195 -13.65 15.40 37.00
N ILE A 196 -14.37 14.39 37.51
CA ILE A 196 -14.79 13.23 36.74
C ILE A 196 -15.82 13.61 35.68
N ALA A 197 -16.85 14.39 36.03
CA ALA A 197 -17.83 14.90 35.07
C ALA A 197 -17.16 15.67 33.92
N ALA A 198 -16.22 16.56 34.23
CA ALA A 198 -15.47 17.29 33.23
C ALA A 198 -14.56 16.38 32.39
N SER A 199 -13.93 15.36 32.98
CA SER A 199 -13.15 14.35 32.25
C SER A 199 -13.99 13.62 31.19
N LEU A 200 -15.22 13.23 31.55
CA LEU A 200 -16.17 12.57 30.65
C LEU A 200 -16.68 13.53 29.55
N LEU A 201 -16.98 14.80 29.87
CA LEU A 201 -17.33 15.82 28.88
C LEU A 201 -16.19 16.07 27.89
N ILE A 202 -14.94 16.15 28.37
CA ILE A 202 -13.76 16.28 27.49
C ILE A 202 -13.65 15.05 26.58
N THR A 203 -13.94 13.84 27.07
CA THR A 203 -13.97 12.62 26.21
C THR A 203 -14.93 12.78 25.04
N TYR A 204 -16.16 13.25 25.27
CA TYR A 204 -17.12 13.49 24.19
C TYR A 204 -16.59 14.52 23.18
N GLY A 205 -16.18 15.71 23.64
CA GLY A 205 -15.81 16.78 22.72
C GLY A 205 -14.41 16.63 22.07
N VAL A 206 -13.53 15.76 22.60
CA VAL A 206 -12.30 15.31 21.92
C VAL A 206 -12.62 14.34 20.77
N LEU A 207 -13.67 13.52 20.91
CA LEU A 207 -14.11 12.57 19.88
C LEU A 207 -15.16 13.16 18.93
N SER A 208 -15.70 14.35 19.24
CA SER A 208 -16.66 15.07 18.42
C SER A 208 -16.02 15.62 17.13
N THR A 209 -16.82 15.69 16.07
CA THR A 209 -16.47 16.33 14.79
C THR A 209 -16.72 17.84 14.78
N ASP A 210 -17.44 18.39 15.76
CA ASP A 210 -17.80 19.81 15.82
C ASP A 210 -16.70 20.66 16.49
N GLN A 211 -16.13 21.60 15.73
CA GLN A 211 -15.08 22.50 16.20
C GLN A 211 -15.49 23.37 17.41
N ALA A 212 -16.78 23.64 17.62
CA ALA A 212 -17.25 24.35 18.81
C ALA A 212 -17.05 23.49 20.07
N TYR A 213 -17.47 22.22 20.04
CA TYR A 213 -17.34 21.31 21.18
C TYR A 213 -15.88 20.93 21.45
N GLN A 214 -15.06 20.85 20.40
CA GLN A 214 -13.61 20.71 20.49
C GLN A 214 -12.94 21.91 21.20
N ARG A 215 -13.34 23.15 20.87
CA ARG A 215 -12.85 24.36 21.55
C ARG A 215 -13.26 24.38 23.02
N MET A 216 -14.52 24.09 23.32
CA MET A 216 -15.02 24.01 24.70
C MET A 216 -14.24 22.95 25.51
N SER A 217 -13.99 21.78 24.92
CA SER A 217 -13.22 20.69 25.57
C SER A 217 -11.76 21.07 25.83
N SER A 218 -11.16 21.89 24.97
CA SER A 218 -9.79 22.39 25.19
C SER A 218 -9.72 23.33 26.40
N VAL A 219 -10.72 24.20 26.59
CA VAL A 219 -10.84 25.07 27.77
C VAL A 219 -11.12 24.24 29.03
N LEU A 220 -12.04 23.27 28.95
CA LEU A 220 -12.30 22.32 30.03
C LEU A 220 -11.02 21.59 30.46
N LEU A 221 -10.25 21.06 29.52
CA LEU A 221 -9.00 20.32 29.79
C LEU A 221 -7.98 21.18 30.54
N CYS A 222 -7.70 22.41 30.09
CA CYS A 222 -6.81 23.34 30.78
C CYS A 222 -7.24 23.60 32.24
N ASN A 223 -8.55 23.79 32.46
CA ASN A 223 -9.12 24.03 33.78
C ASN A 223 -9.02 22.79 34.67
N VAL A 224 -9.37 21.62 34.15
CA VAL A 224 -9.35 20.33 34.87
C VAL A 224 -7.93 19.91 35.23
N VAL A 225 -6.94 20.10 34.36
CA VAL A 225 -5.52 19.84 34.67
C VAL A 225 -5.07 20.74 35.83
N THR A 226 -5.44 22.02 35.80
CA THR A 226 -5.11 23.00 36.86
C THR A 226 -5.77 22.64 38.20
N ILE A 227 -7.04 22.21 38.18
CA ILE A 227 -7.77 21.76 39.36
C ILE A 227 -7.19 20.44 39.89
N SER A 228 -6.84 19.50 39.01
CA SER A 228 -6.22 18.22 39.38
C SER A 228 -4.91 18.42 40.13
N ARG A 229 -4.08 19.39 39.71
CA ARG A 229 -2.88 19.83 40.43
C ARG A 229 -3.23 20.39 41.82
N ARG A 230 -4.25 21.25 41.94
CA ARG A 230 -4.72 21.83 43.23
C ARG A 230 -5.35 20.79 44.18
N LEU A 231 -5.90 19.71 43.64
CA LEU A 231 -6.43 18.57 44.40
C LEU A 231 -5.36 17.54 44.74
N HIS A 232 -4.10 17.81 44.38
CA HIS A 232 -2.98 16.92 44.61
C HIS A 232 -3.23 15.49 44.06
N LEU A 233 -4.03 15.37 42.98
CA LEU A 233 -4.24 14.09 42.29
C LEU A 233 -2.94 13.50 41.73
N PRO A 234 -1.98 14.30 41.22
CA PRO A 234 -0.68 13.79 40.80
C PRO A 234 0.26 13.40 41.95
N GLU A 235 -0.06 13.75 43.21
CA GLU A 235 0.78 13.49 44.39
C GLU A 235 0.41 12.17 45.09
N GLY A 236 0.69 11.04 44.44
CA GLY A 236 0.67 9.74 45.10
C GLY A 236 1.96 9.51 45.90
N CYS A 237 1.82 9.16 47.19
CA CYS A 237 2.84 8.60 48.08
C CYS A 237 4.29 9.11 47.89
N SER A 238 4.48 10.41 47.71
CA SER A 238 5.82 11.01 47.80
C SER A 238 6.31 10.81 49.24
N PRO A 239 7.56 10.33 49.47
CA PRO A 239 8.08 10.13 50.82
C PRO A 239 8.22 11.45 51.62
N LEU A 240 8.05 12.61 50.97
CA LEU A 240 8.00 13.93 51.60
C LEU A 240 6.61 14.31 52.12
N TYR A 241 5.55 13.57 51.76
CA TYR A 241 4.15 13.89 52.07
C TYR A 241 3.38 12.69 52.67
N SER A 242 4.06 11.82 53.41
CA SER A 242 3.40 10.71 54.12
C SER A 242 2.58 11.19 55.32
N SER A 243 1.33 11.61 55.08
CA SER A 243 0.27 11.35 56.07
C SER A 243 -0.03 9.85 56.04
N SER A 244 -0.12 9.24 57.23
CA SER A 244 0.01 7.79 57.41
C SER A 244 -1.20 6.95 56.99
N ASP A 245 -2.32 7.56 56.60
CA ASP A 245 -3.65 6.95 56.73
C ASP A 245 -4.53 7.03 55.46
N MET A 246 -3.93 7.12 54.26
CA MET A 246 -4.68 7.02 53.00
C MET A 246 -4.95 5.55 52.62
N PRO A 247 -6.22 5.09 52.48
CA PRO A 247 -6.53 3.73 52.09
C PRO A 247 -6.03 3.37 50.68
N GLU A 248 -5.58 2.12 50.50
CA GLU A 248 -5.03 1.64 49.22
C GLU A 248 -6.03 1.75 48.05
N LYS A 249 -7.33 1.54 48.31
CA LYS A 249 -8.42 1.72 47.32
C LYS A 249 -8.46 3.16 46.79
N ASP A 250 -8.19 4.16 47.62
CA ASP A 250 -8.25 5.57 47.22
C ASP A 250 -7.00 6.01 46.46
N VAL A 251 -5.84 5.38 46.73
CA VAL A 251 -4.62 5.56 45.93
C VAL A 251 -4.79 4.97 44.53
N SER A 252 -5.40 3.78 44.41
CA SER A 252 -5.73 3.17 43.11
C SER A 252 -6.73 4.04 42.34
N ARG A 253 -7.84 4.47 42.95
CA ARG A 253 -8.84 5.38 42.35
C ARG A 253 -8.22 6.67 41.80
N LYS A 254 -7.37 7.36 42.58
CA LYS A 254 -6.66 8.56 42.12
C LYS A 254 -5.71 8.27 40.95
N SER A 255 -4.98 7.15 41.01
CA SER A 255 -4.04 6.74 39.96
C SER A 255 -4.74 6.42 38.64
N SER A 256 -5.88 5.73 38.69
CA SER A 256 -6.69 5.41 37.52
C SER A 256 -7.36 6.66 36.92
N LEU A 257 -7.91 7.55 37.74
CA LEU A 257 -8.46 8.83 37.26
C LEU A 257 -7.39 9.68 36.54
N LEU A 258 -6.17 9.76 37.11
CA LEU A 258 -5.08 10.50 36.46
C LEU A 258 -4.59 9.80 35.18
N SER A 259 -4.60 8.46 35.15
CA SER A 259 -4.28 7.67 33.94
C SER A 259 -5.31 7.93 32.82
N TYR A 260 -6.59 8.06 33.17
CA TYR A 260 -7.66 8.43 32.24
C TYR A 260 -7.51 9.86 31.71
N LEU A 261 -7.26 10.82 32.59
CA LEU A 261 -7.00 12.21 32.23
C LEU A 261 -5.78 12.36 31.31
N LEU A 262 -4.68 11.67 31.62
CA LEU A 262 -3.48 11.63 30.78
C LEU A 262 -3.76 11.03 29.39
N LEU A 263 -4.54 9.95 29.32
CA LEU A 263 -4.92 9.33 28.05
C LEU A 263 -5.73 10.30 27.18
N ILE A 264 -6.71 10.99 27.75
CA ILE A 264 -7.52 12.00 27.04
C ILE A 264 -6.67 13.19 26.61
N ASP A 265 -5.80 13.71 27.49
CA ASP A 265 -4.85 14.79 27.19
C ASP A 265 -3.88 14.40 26.07
N THR A 266 -3.41 13.15 26.04
CA THR A 266 -2.55 12.62 24.97
C THR A 266 -3.33 12.48 23.65
N ILE A 267 -4.58 12.01 23.69
CA ILE A 267 -5.45 11.92 22.49
C ILE A 267 -5.80 13.32 21.96
N HIS A 268 -6.08 14.28 22.84
CA HIS A 268 -6.28 15.70 22.50
C HIS A 268 -5.02 16.28 21.84
N ALA A 269 -3.85 16.10 22.45
CA ALA A 269 -2.57 16.55 21.91
C ALA A 269 -2.26 15.96 20.53
N LEU A 270 -2.58 14.69 20.28
CA LEU A 270 -2.49 14.07 18.95
C LEU A 270 -3.44 14.71 17.95
N HIS A 271 -4.71 14.88 18.33
CA HIS A 271 -5.78 15.33 17.44
C HIS A 271 -5.57 16.78 16.96
N TYR A 272 -5.12 17.67 17.84
CA TYR A 272 -4.88 19.09 17.52
C TYR A 272 -3.42 19.41 17.19
N GLY A 273 -2.52 18.43 17.31
CA GLY A 273 -1.09 18.69 17.23
C GLY A 273 -0.67 19.74 18.26
N LEU A 274 -0.86 19.44 19.54
CA LEU A 274 -0.43 20.25 20.68
C LEU A 274 0.61 19.48 21.50
N ALA A 275 1.17 20.11 22.54
CA ALA A 275 1.87 19.39 23.59
C ALA A 275 0.85 18.95 24.65
N PRO A 276 0.94 17.72 25.21
CA PRO A 276 0.15 17.32 26.37
C PRO A 276 0.35 18.29 27.55
N HIS A 277 -0.71 18.56 28.30
CA HIS A 277 -0.69 19.44 29.46
C HIS A 277 -0.10 18.76 30.71
N PHE A 278 -0.15 17.43 30.77
CA PHE A 278 0.49 16.60 31.80
C PHE A 278 1.88 16.12 31.35
N SER A 279 2.90 16.41 32.15
CA SER A 279 4.24 15.84 31.98
C SER A 279 4.44 14.58 32.82
N ARG A 280 5.26 13.62 32.35
CA ARG A 280 5.75 12.50 33.17
C ARG A 280 6.39 12.93 34.49
N THR A 281 6.94 14.15 34.55
CA THR A 281 7.57 14.71 35.75
C THR A 281 6.57 15.16 36.82
N GLU A 282 5.28 15.19 36.48
CA GLU A 282 4.18 15.50 37.39
C GLU A 282 3.46 14.22 37.85
N LEU A 283 3.59 13.11 37.12
CA LEU A 283 3.03 11.81 37.52
C LEU A 283 3.80 11.23 38.71
N PHE A 284 3.30 11.37 39.94
CA PHE A 284 3.74 10.60 41.11
C PHE A 284 2.67 9.56 41.49
N ILE A 285 2.14 8.81 40.53
CA ILE A 285 1.12 7.78 40.80
C ILE A 285 1.73 6.38 40.95
N LYS A 286 0.92 5.46 41.48
CA LYS A 286 1.20 4.03 41.38
C LYS A 286 0.60 3.47 40.09
N MET A 287 1.10 2.30 39.67
CA MET A 287 0.52 1.53 38.57
C MET A 287 -0.92 1.10 38.91
N PRO A 288 -1.91 1.27 38.02
CA PRO A 288 -3.30 0.99 38.32
C PRO A 288 -3.59 -0.44 38.80
N SER A 289 -2.90 -1.45 38.27
CA SER A 289 -3.10 -2.85 38.68
C SER A 289 -2.00 -3.36 39.61
N SER A 290 -0.73 -3.25 39.21
CA SER A 290 0.38 -3.86 39.97
C SER A 290 0.85 -3.04 41.17
N ASN A 291 0.32 -1.82 41.38
CA ASN A 291 0.55 -1.00 42.57
C ASN A 291 2.04 -0.61 42.82
N HIS A 292 2.94 -0.87 41.85
CA HIS A 292 4.32 -0.39 41.84
C HIS A 292 4.39 1.13 41.61
N GLN A 293 5.52 1.75 41.93
CA GLN A 293 5.76 3.15 41.62
C GLN A 293 5.95 3.36 40.11
N PHE A 294 5.06 4.13 39.47
CA PHE A 294 5.04 4.33 38.01
C PHE A 294 6.42 4.73 37.46
N ARG A 295 7.07 5.71 38.09
CA ARG A 295 8.39 6.21 37.65
C ARG A 295 9.46 5.14 37.63
N THR A 296 9.44 4.21 38.59
CA THR A 296 10.41 3.13 38.67
C THR A 296 10.26 2.22 37.47
N LEU A 297 9.03 1.82 37.14
CA LEU A 297 8.76 0.96 35.97
C LEU A 297 9.02 1.68 34.64
N TYR A 298 8.62 2.94 34.52
CA TYR A 298 8.87 3.73 33.31
C TYR A 298 10.36 3.95 33.06
N ASN A 299 11.13 4.23 34.12
CA ASN A 299 12.59 4.31 34.04
C ASN A 299 13.21 2.95 33.69
N SER A 300 12.71 1.84 34.25
CA SER A 300 13.14 0.49 33.87
C SER A 300 12.89 0.20 32.39
N LEU A 301 11.67 0.47 31.91
CA LEU A 301 11.26 0.27 30.52
C LEU A 301 12.07 1.13 29.55
N THR A 302 12.47 2.35 29.92
CA THR A 302 13.26 3.25 29.06
C THR A 302 14.76 2.98 29.11
N HIS A 303 15.32 2.62 30.27
CA HIS A 303 16.77 2.41 30.45
C HIS A 303 17.21 0.93 30.30
N GLY A 304 16.29 0.00 30.07
CA GLY A 304 16.61 -1.40 29.77
C GLY A 304 16.74 -2.30 30.99
N TYR A 305 16.22 -1.90 32.15
CA TYR A 305 16.10 -2.78 33.31
C TYR A 305 14.86 -3.68 33.18
N ALA A 306 14.90 -4.87 33.80
CA ALA A 306 13.77 -5.78 33.80
C ALA A 306 12.56 -5.20 34.56
N LEU A 307 11.35 -5.48 34.06
CA LEU A 307 10.11 -5.21 34.79
C LEU A 307 9.80 -6.37 35.76
N PRO A 308 9.21 -6.10 36.94
CA PRO A 308 8.71 -7.14 37.85
C PRO A 308 7.68 -8.06 37.17
N GLU A 309 7.63 -9.33 37.57
CA GLU A 309 6.82 -10.35 36.88
C GLU A 309 5.32 -10.12 36.97
N ASP A 310 4.84 -9.40 37.98
CA ASP A 310 3.44 -9.06 38.23
C ASP A 310 2.93 -7.89 37.37
N VAL A 311 3.82 -7.16 36.69
CA VAL A 311 3.47 -6.03 35.80
C VAL A 311 3.13 -6.55 34.40
N ARG A 312 1.94 -7.15 34.26
CA ARG A 312 1.45 -7.75 32.99
C ARG A 312 0.02 -7.38 32.62
N SER A 313 -0.63 -6.50 33.39
CA SER A 313 -2.04 -6.14 33.16
C SER A 313 -2.23 -5.27 31.91
N ARG A 314 -3.47 -5.19 31.43
CA ARG A 314 -3.84 -4.33 30.28
C ARG A 314 -3.75 -2.86 30.65
N GLU A 315 -4.10 -2.51 31.87
CA GLU A 315 -4.08 -1.18 32.47
C GLU A 315 -2.65 -0.65 32.55
N ASP A 316 -1.74 -1.47 33.09
CA ASP A 316 -0.33 -1.12 33.28
C ASP A 316 0.37 -1.00 31.91
N GLY A 317 0.05 -1.92 30.98
CA GLY A 317 0.52 -1.86 29.60
C GLY A 317 0.05 -0.59 28.88
N LEU A 318 -1.24 -0.24 28.98
CA LEU A 318 -1.81 0.96 28.35
C LEU A 318 -1.23 2.26 28.93
N LEU A 319 -1.07 2.36 30.25
CA LEU A 319 -0.48 3.54 30.89
C LEU A 319 0.96 3.78 30.39
N LEU A 320 1.77 2.72 30.31
CA LEU A 320 3.14 2.82 29.80
C LEU A 320 3.19 3.26 28.33
N LEU A 321 2.29 2.76 27.46
CA LEU A 321 2.18 3.28 26.08
C LEU A 321 1.73 4.73 26.02
N THR A 322 0.77 5.12 26.85
CA THR A 322 0.25 6.49 26.90
C THR A 322 1.35 7.49 27.25
N VAL A 323 2.18 7.18 28.26
CA VAL A 323 3.30 8.07 28.63
C VAL A 323 4.41 8.04 27.58
N LEU A 324 4.75 6.88 27.00
CA LEU A 324 5.70 6.82 25.88
C LEU A 324 5.25 7.72 24.72
N LEU A 325 3.97 7.66 24.35
CA LEU A 325 3.37 8.47 23.30
C LEU A 325 3.41 9.97 23.64
N SER A 326 3.05 10.35 24.86
CA SER A 326 3.15 11.73 25.37
C SER A 326 4.58 12.28 25.29
N ASP A 327 5.57 11.51 25.76
CA ASP A 327 6.99 11.86 25.68
C ASP A 327 7.49 11.99 24.23
N ILE A 328 7.02 11.14 23.32
CA ILE A 328 7.37 11.19 21.89
C ILE A 328 6.80 12.46 21.24
N ILE A 329 5.53 12.81 21.50
CA ILE A 329 4.91 14.05 21.02
C ILE A 329 5.69 15.25 21.55
N TYR A 330 6.03 15.27 22.84
CA TYR A 330 6.81 16.35 23.46
C TYR A 330 8.20 16.49 22.82
N MET A 331 8.94 15.39 22.66
CA MET A 331 10.25 15.36 21.99
C MET A 331 10.18 15.94 20.57
N GLN A 332 9.20 15.51 19.78
CA GLN A 332 9.01 15.95 18.40
C GLN A 332 8.68 17.44 18.33
N ARG A 333 7.83 17.94 19.24
CA ARG A 333 7.51 19.37 19.37
C ARG A 333 8.75 20.19 19.69
N CYS A 334 9.55 19.79 20.66
CA CYS A 334 10.80 20.47 21.00
C CYS A 334 11.79 20.49 19.83
N HIS A 335 11.94 19.38 19.12
CA HIS A 335 12.86 19.28 17.97
C HIS A 335 12.44 20.22 16.82
N LEU A 336 11.16 20.18 16.42
CA LEU A 336 10.62 21.05 15.37
C LEU A 336 10.80 22.54 15.74
N SER A 337 10.50 22.93 16.98
CA SER A 337 10.67 24.32 17.44
C SER A 337 12.13 24.82 17.39
N ILE A 338 13.13 23.95 17.56
CA ILE A 338 14.55 24.33 17.54
C ILE A 338 15.06 24.51 16.11
N SER A 339 14.66 23.65 15.16
CA SER A 339 15.20 23.68 13.79
C SER A 339 14.87 24.99 13.04
N PHE A 340 13.71 25.60 13.31
CA PHE A 340 13.34 26.91 12.73
C PHE A 340 14.24 28.08 13.18
N TYR A 341 14.89 27.98 14.34
CA TYR A 341 15.78 29.05 14.84
C TYR A 341 17.21 28.97 14.30
N THR A 342 17.65 27.80 13.81
CA THR A 342 19.01 27.64 13.25
C THR A 342 19.12 28.09 11.80
N ASP A 343 18.09 27.87 10.97
CA ASP A 343 18.11 28.24 9.54
C ASP A 343 17.90 29.75 9.29
N SER A 344 17.27 30.45 10.22
CA SER A 344 16.92 31.87 10.08
C SER A 344 18.06 32.87 10.36
N HIS A 345 19.20 32.41 10.89
CA HIS A 345 20.33 33.28 11.28
C HIS A 345 21.64 33.08 10.50
N VAL A 346 21.73 32.12 9.56
CA VAL A 346 22.90 32.00 8.66
C VAL A 346 22.69 32.85 7.41
N SER A 347 22.62 34.17 7.60
CA SER A 347 22.68 35.14 6.50
C SER A 347 24.02 35.02 5.76
N ALA A 348 23.99 35.10 4.42
CA ALA A 348 25.13 34.84 3.55
C ALA A 348 26.26 35.91 3.59
N ALA A 349 26.28 36.78 4.60
CA ALA A 349 27.22 37.90 4.71
C ALA A 349 28.55 37.55 5.40
N ASP A 350 28.59 36.56 6.30
CA ASP A 350 29.74 36.34 7.21
C ASP A 350 30.67 35.17 6.80
N LYS A 351 30.97 35.05 5.50
CA LYS A 351 31.97 34.09 4.98
C LYS A 351 33.43 34.55 5.10
N SER A 352 33.71 35.63 5.85
CA SER A 352 35.04 36.26 5.88
C SER A 352 35.56 36.69 7.25
N SER A 353 35.29 35.94 8.34
CA SER A 353 36.18 36.05 9.53
C SER A 353 36.31 34.81 10.42
N SER A 354 37.58 34.40 10.60
CA SER A 354 38.14 33.65 11.74
C SER A 354 37.80 32.15 11.94
N ASN A 355 38.85 31.33 11.80
CA ASN A 355 38.97 30.01 12.42
C ASN A 355 38.96 30.13 13.96
N ARG A 356 37.77 30.05 14.58
CA ARG A 356 37.62 29.78 16.02
C ARG A 356 36.58 28.70 16.25
N MET A 357 37.04 27.45 16.31
CA MET A 357 36.25 26.39 16.95
C MET A 357 36.05 26.77 18.42
N LEU A 358 34.78 26.94 18.82
CA LEU A 358 34.42 27.05 20.23
C LEU A 358 34.79 25.74 20.98
N PRO A 359 35.14 25.80 22.28
CA PRO A 359 35.53 24.61 23.03
C PRO A 359 34.36 23.60 23.08
N ARG A 360 34.58 22.40 22.56
CA ARG A 360 33.59 21.32 22.59
C ARG A 360 33.51 20.72 23.99
N ASN A 361 32.37 20.86 24.66
CA ASN A 361 32.05 20.10 25.86
C ASN A 361 31.65 18.66 25.44
N PRO A 362 32.37 17.61 25.86
CA PRO A 362 32.08 16.22 25.45
C PRO A 362 30.76 15.66 26.01
N TYR A 363 30.10 16.37 26.94
CA TYR A 363 28.79 16.01 27.49
C TYR A 363 27.64 16.84 26.92
N VAL A 364 27.92 17.73 25.95
CA VAL A 364 26.88 18.45 25.20
C VAL A 364 26.67 17.74 23.86
N PRO A 365 25.44 17.38 23.50
CA PRO A 365 25.14 16.74 22.22
C PRO A 365 25.59 17.61 21.05
N LEU A 366 26.13 16.98 20.01
CA LEU A 366 26.78 17.69 18.89
C LEU A 366 25.79 18.58 18.11
N THR A 367 24.51 18.19 18.04
CA THR A 367 23.38 18.97 17.48
C THR A 367 22.05 18.56 18.12
N SER A 368 21.00 19.38 17.96
CA SER A 368 19.62 19.02 18.30
C SER A 368 19.13 17.76 17.56
N GLN A 369 19.59 17.55 16.32
CA GLN A 369 19.34 16.33 15.56
C GLN A 369 19.93 15.08 16.24
N SER A 370 21.13 15.20 16.83
CA SER A 370 21.77 14.06 17.49
C SER A 370 21.02 13.60 18.75
N GLU A 371 20.45 14.53 19.54
CA GLU A 371 19.56 14.16 20.65
C GLU A 371 18.24 13.58 20.18
N TYR A 372 17.64 14.15 19.14
CA TYR A 372 16.40 13.63 18.60
C TYR A 372 16.57 12.18 18.15
N SER A 373 17.65 11.86 17.43
CA SER A 373 18.00 10.50 17.04
C SER A 373 18.29 9.58 18.23
N ARG A 374 19.01 10.07 19.26
CA ARG A 374 19.33 9.30 20.48
C ARG A 374 18.06 8.95 21.26
N LEU A 375 17.24 9.94 21.59
CA LEU A 375 15.98 9.76 22.31
C LEU A 375 14.99 8.90 21.50
N SER A 376 14.93 9.07 20.17
CA SER A 376 14.12 8.20 19.31
C SER A 376 14.56 6.74 19.36
N ALA A 377 15.86 6.47 19.45
CA ALA A 377 16.38 5.11 19.63
C ALA A 377 16.05 4.56 21.03
N ASP A 378 16.15 5.36 22.08
CA ASP A 378 15.78 4.99 23.45
C ASP A 378 14.27 4.63 23.54
N PHE A 379 13.40 5.43 22.93
CA PHE A 379 11.95 5.15 22.85
C PHE A 379 11.63 3.93 21.99
N LEU A 380 12.32 3.72 20.87
CA LEU A 380 12.14 2.51 20.05
C LEU A 380 12.55 1.25 20.84
N ALA A 381 13.65 1.31 21.60
CA ALA A 381 14.07 0.21 22.47
C ALA A 381 13.08 -0.04 23.62
N ALA A 382 12.49 1.02 24.17
CA ALA A 382 11.42 0.93 25.17
C ALA A 382 10.15 0.26 24.59
N LEU A 383 9.76 0.60 23.36
CA LEU A 383 8.65 -0.04 22.65
C LEU A 383 8.91 -1.52 22.34
N CYS A 384 10.13 -1.90 21.95
CA CYS A 384 10.48 -3.32 21.77
C CYS A 384 10.46 -4.11 23.09
N ARG A 385 10.84 -3.49 24.22
CA ARG A 385 10.69 -4.13 25.54
C ARG A 385 9.21 -4.23 25.93
N TRP A 386 8.42 -3.19 25.71
CA TRP A 386 6.98 -3.23 25.98
C TRP A 386 6.30 -4.39 25.24
N GLU A 387 6.64 -4.59 23.95
CA GLU A 387 6.17 -5.72 23.12
C GLU A 387 6.44 -7.07 23.79
N GLN A 388 7.68 -7.29 24.25
CA GLN A 388 8.09 -8.53 24.90
C GLN A 388 7.34 -8.82 26.22
N TYR A 389 7.02 -7.81 27.02
CA TYR A 389 6.34 -7.99 28.31
C TYR A 389 4.81 -8.05 28.17
N PHE A 390 4.21 -7.19 27.34
CA PHE A 390 2.76 -6.99 27.32
C PHE A 390 2.03 -7.63 26.14
N GLN A 391 2.65 -7.81 24.96
CA GLN A 391 1.96 -8.37 23.79
C GLN A 391 1.22 -9.71 24.06
N PRO A 392 1.74 -10.66 24.87
CA PRO A 392 1.02 -11.91 25.18
C PRO A 392 -0.21 -11.74 26.10
N HIS A 393 -0.38 -10.57 26.73
CA HIS A 393 -1.30 -10.33 27.84
C HIS A 393 -2.36 -9.25 27.53
N VAL A 394 -2.29 -8.60 26.35
CA VAL A 394 -3.18 -7.49 25.97
C VAL A 394 -4.03 -7.80 24.74
N GLY A 395 -5.15 -7.09 24.58
CA GLY A 395 -6.05 -7.22 23.45
C GLY A 395 -5.54 -6.54 22.17
N THR A 396 -6.19 -6.85 21.04
CA THR A 396 -5.89 -6.26 19.72
C THR A 396 -6.05 -4.74 19.69
N ASP A 397 -6.94 -4.19 20.52
CA ASP A 397 -7.12 -2.76 20.79
C ASP A 397 -5.85 -2.04 21.29
N ILE A 398 -5.13 -2.68 22.22
CA ILE A 398 -3.88 -2.15 22.80
C ILE A 398 -2.69 -2.45 21.86
N ILE A 399 -2.72 -3.56 21.10
CA ILE A 399 -1.73 -3.84 20.05
C ILE A 399 -1.86 -2.83 18.88
N ALA A 400 -3.07 -2.42 18.51
CA ALA A 400 -3.30 -1.33 17.56
C ALA A 400 -2.71 -0.01 18.10
N PHE A 401 -2.95 0.30 19.38
CA PHE A 401 -2.35 1.48 20.03
C PHE A 401 -0.82 1.41 20.04
N TYR A 402 -0.24 0.24 20.28
CA TYR A 402 1.20 0.01 20.22
C TYR A 402 1.82 0.32 18.85
N TYR A 403 1.23 -0.22 17.77
CA TYR A 403 1.68 0.10 16.41
C TYR A 403 1.47 1.59 16.09
N PHE A 404 0.45 2.23 16.66
CA PHE A 404 0.27 3.68 16.55
C PHE A 404 1.38 4.48 17.26
N VAL A 405 1.88 4.05 18.43
CA VAL A 405 3.04 4.72 19.06
C VAL A 405 4.30 4.57 18.19
N LYS A 406 4.53 3.39 17.59
CA LYS A 406 5.58 3.19 16.58
C LYS A 406 5.38 4.08 15.34
N LEU A 407 4.14 4.29 14.90
CA LEU A 407 3.79 5.20 13.80
C LEU A 407 4.13 6.66 14.14
N GLN A 408 3.66 7.18 15.28
CA GLN A 408 3.95 8.55 15.73
C GLN A 408 5.46 8.79 15.82
N LEU A 409 6.23 7.85 16.39
CA LEU A 409 7.68 7.95 16.48
C LEU A 409 8.36 8.02 15.10
N THR A 410 7.82 7.29 14.12
CA THR A 410 8.36 7.21 12.75
C THR A 410 7.94 8.39 11.88
N CYS A 411 6.79 9.03 12.17
CA CYS A 411 6.21 10.11 11.38
C CYS A 411 5.85 11.33 12.26
N PRO A 412 6.82 12.21 12.58
CA PRO A 412 6.61 13.36 13.49
C PRO A 412 5.53 14.34 13.01
N GLU A 413 5.35 14.45 11.69
CA GLU A 413 4.38 15.34 11.05
C GLU A 413 2.93 14.84 11.11
N LEU A 414 2.64 13.73 11.80
CA LEU A 414 1.33 13.06 11.82
C LEU A 414 0.17 14.02 12.14
N GLY A 415 0.34 14.87 13.16
CA GLY A 415 -0.66 15.85 13.59
C GLY A 415 -0.95 16.98 12.61
N ARG A 416 -0.22 17.09 11.49
CA ARG A 416 -0.52 18.06 10.41
C ARG A 416 -1.42 17.47 9.31
N LEU A 417 -1.57 16.14 9.25
CA LEU A 417 -2.35 15.47 8.21
C LEU A 417 -3.85 15.79 8.22
N PRO A 418 -4.54 15.95 9.39
CA PRO A 418 -5.95 16.35 9.41
C PRO A 418 -6.22 17.67 8.67
N HIS A 419 -5.33 18.66 8.83
CA HIS A 419 -5.49 19.95 8.17
C HIS A 419 -5.34 19.88 6.65
N LEU A 420 -4.60 18.90 6.11
CA LEU A 420 -4.47 18.69 4.66
C LEU A 420 -5.75 18.17 4.00
N VAL A 421 -6.68 17.60 4.77
CA VAL A 421 -8.01 17.18 4.29
C VAL A 421 -9.12 18.16 4.71
N GLY A 422 -8.77 19.36 5.20
CA GLY A 422 -9.72 20.37 5.66
C GLY A 422 -10.30 20.12 7.06
N TYR A 423 -9.71 19.21 7.84
CA TYR A 423 -10.18 18.89 9.19
C TYR A 423 -9.49 19.79 10.23
N GLY A 424 -10.28 20.57 10.97
CA GLY A 424 -9.82 21.57 11.94
C GLY A 424 -9.25 22.86 11.32
N LYS A 425 -9.21 23.96 12.09
CA LYS A 425 -8.45 25.16 11.70
C LYS A 425 -6.96 24.86 11.85
N ALA A 426 -6.15 25.29 10.86
CA ALA A 426 -4.70 25.21 10.95
C ALA A 426 -4.19 25.96 12.21
N PRO A 427 -3.08 25.53 12.83
CA PRO A 427 -2.53 26.21 14.00
C PRO A 427 -2.27 27.68 13.67
N THR A 428 -2.51 28.57 14.64
CA THR A 428 -2.28 30.02 14.50
C THR A 428 -0.79 30.33 14.46
N LEU A 429 -0.20 30.04 13.31
CA LEU A 429 1.16 30.37 12.93
C LEU A 429 1.33 31.90 12.91
N SER A 430 2.44 32.39 13.47
CA SER A 430 2.75 33.82 13.54
C SER A 430 2.89 34.44 12.14
N GLU A 431 2.89 35.78 12.02
CA GLU A 431 3.01 36.43 10.70
C GLU A 431 4.29 36.06 9.95
N SER A 432 5.40 35.80 10.65
CA SER A 432 6.63 35.28 10.03
C SER A 432 6.47 33.86 9.48
N GLN A 433 5.54 33.06 10.03
CA GLN A 433 5.23 31.70 9.59
C GLN A 433 4.12 31.66 8.51
N ARG A 434 3.30 32.71 8.32
CA ARG A 434 2.31 32.75 7.21
C ARG A 434 2.95 32.73 5.83
N ASN A 435 4.19 33.21 5.70
CA ASN A 435 4.98 33.13 4.47
C ASN A 435 5.41 31.69 4.11
N SER A 436 5.23 30.70 4.99
CA SER A 436 5.53 29.28 4.71
C SER A 436 4.31 28.43 4.33
N SER A 437 3.21 29.06 3.88
CA SER A 437 2.04 28.35 3.31
C SER A 437 2.42 27.43 2.13
N LEU A 438 3.49 27.77 1.41
CA LEU A 438 4.13 26.96 0.36
C LEU A 438 4.73 25.61 0.84
N HIS A 439 4.90 25.39 2.16
CA HIS A 439 5.51 24.17 2.71
C HIS A 439 4.51 23.17 3.32
N MET A 440 3.19 23.42 3.31
CA MET A 440 2.24 22.42 3.82
C MET A 440 2.08 21.20 2.91
N GLU A 441 2.23 21.35 1.59
CA GLU A 441 2.00 20.24 0.65
C GLU A 441 3.08 19.15 0.71
N GLN A 442 4.30 19.50 1.14
CA GLN A 442 5.51 18.67 1.10
C GLN A 442 5.74 17.78 2.36
N ILE A 443 4.67 17.31 3.02
CA ILE A 443 4.83 16.27 4.05
C ILE A 443 5.15 14.93 3.37
N ASP A 444 6.42 14.52 3.40
CA ASP A 444 6.84 13.17 3.02
C ASP A 444 6.62 12.19 4.18
N ILE A 445 6.10 11.02 3.85
CA ILE A 445 5.71 9.97 4.80
C ILE A 445 6.70 8.82 4.63
N PRO A 446 7.52 8.45 5.63
CA PRO A 446 8.46 7.33 5.50
C PRO A 446 7.76 6.01 5.17
N ASP A 447 8.38 5.15 4.34
CA ASP A 447 7.74 3.87 3.95
C ASP A 447 7.43 2.99 5.18
N LYS A 448 8.31 2.97 6.18
CA LYS A 448 8.08 2.27 7.45
C LYS A 448 6.89 2.80 8.28
N ALA A 449 6.50 4.06 8.08
CA ALA A 449 5.27 4.61 8.67
C ALA A 449 4.02 4.05 7.97
N MET A 450 4.10 3.73 6.68
CA MET A 450 3.02 3.05 5.96
C MET A 450 2.77 1.65 6.53
N ASP A 451 3.84 0.90 6.82
CA ASP A 451 3.74 -0.45 7.38
C ASP A 451 3.05 -0.44 8.76
N PHE A 452 3.43 0.50 9.64
CA PHE A 452 2.76 0.66 10.93
C PHE A 452 1.31 1.13 10.79
N ALA A 453 1.00 2.03 9.84
CA ALA A 453 -0.37 2.46 9.59
C ALA A 453 -1.29 1.30 9.16
N TRP A 454 -0.81 0.39 8.32
CA TRP A 454 -1.57 -0.84 7.98
C TRP A 454 -1.72 -1.78 9.16
N LEU A 455 -0.66 -2.00 9.95
CA LEU A 455 -0.75 -2.82 11.17
C LEU A 455 -1.73 -2.26 12.21
N VAL A 456 -1.90 -0.93 12.31
CA VAL A 456 -2.98 -0.33 13.11
C VAL A 456 -4.34 -0.71 12.53
N LEU A 457 -4.56 -0.51 11.23
CA LEU A 457 -5.84 -0.78 10.56
C LEU A 457 -6.25 -2.26 10.65
N ASP A 458 -5.32 -3.19 10.44
CA ASP A 458 -5.56 -4.63 10.54
C ASP A 458 -5.96 -5.04 11.97
N LYS A 459 -5.29 -4.48 13.00
CA LYS A 459 -5.63 -4.77 14.41
C LYS A 459 -6.91 -4.10 14.89
N CYS A 460 -7.28 -2.95 14.31
CA CYS A 460 -8.61 -2.39 14.49
C CYS A 460 -9.70 -3.30 13.89
N ASP A 461 -9.49 -3.89 12.71
CA ASP A 461 -10.46 -4.79 12.07
C ASP A 461 -10.62 -6.10 12.86
N GLU A 462 -9.52 -6.70 13.32
CA GLU A 462 -9.56 -7.87 14.23
C GLU A 462 -10.36 -7.59 15.52
N HIS A 463 -10.25 -6.38 16.08
CA HIS A 463 -11.06 -5.96 17.24
C HIS A 463 -12.56 -5.86 16.90
N LEU A 464 -12.90 -5.23 15.76
CA LEU A 464 -14.29 -5.05 15.31
C LEU A 464 -15.03 -6.37 15.01
N GLN A 465 -14.29 -7.45 14.72
CA GLN A 465 -14.85 -8.79 14.50
C GLN A 465 -15.18 -9.54 15.81
N THR A 466 -14.79 -9.03 16.97
CA THR A 466 -14.98 -9.70 18.27
C THR A 466 -16.36 -9.35 18.88
N PRO A 467 -17.22 -10.33 19.22
CA PRO A 467 -18.63 -10.08 19.56
C PRO A 467 -18.90 -9.49 20.97
N ALA A 468 -17.86 -9.12 21.73
CA ALA A 468 -17.99 -8.48 23.04
C ALA A 468 -17.66 -6.98 22.92
N ARG A 469 -18.64 -6.12 23.23
CA ARG A 469 -18.48 -4.67 23.15
C ARG A 469 -17.40 -4.15 24.10
N ASN A 470 -16.56 -3.26 23.60
CA ASN A 470 -16.26 -1.93 24.16
C ASN A 470 -15.49 -1.16 23.06
N LEU A 471 -15.84 0.10 22.81
CA LEU A 471 -15.08 0.95 21.88
C LEU A 471 -13.95 1.63 22.65
N PRO A 472 -12.67 1.31 22.41
CA PRO A 472 -11.57 1.96 23.09
C PRO A 472 -11.51 3.44 22.67
N ILE A 473 -11.43 4.38 23.62
CA ILE A 473 -11.58 5.82 23.30
C ILE A 473 -10.48 6.36 22.37
N TRP A 474 -9.32 5.70 22.31
CA TRP A 474 -8.25 6.04 21.37
C TRP A 474 -8.52 5.54 19.94
N LEU A 475 -9.33 4.49 19.77
CA LEU A 475 -9.47 3.75 18.52
C LEU A 475 -9.92 4.64 17.34
N PRO A 476 -10.93 5.52 17.47
CA PRO A 476 -11.34 6.40 16.37
C PRO A 476 -10.23 7.34 15.92
N VAL A 477 -9.46 7.90 16.86
CA VAL A 477 -8.40 8.87 16.57
C VAL A 477 -7.18 8.19 15.93
N ILE A 478 -6.74 7.04 16.46
CA ILE A 478 -5.61 6.31 15.85
C ILE A 478 -5.97 5.72 14.49
N LEU A 479 -7.22 5.30 14.29
CA LEU A 479 -7.72 4.81 13.01
C LEU A 479 -7.77 5.95 11.99
N PHE A 480 -8.32 7.11 12.37
CA PHE A 480 -8.37 8.30 11.52
C PHE A 480 -6.97 8.76 11.11
N LEU A 481 -6.05 8.93 12.06
CA LEU A 481 -4.68 9.36 11.78
C LEU A 481 -3.89 8.33 10.95
N SER A 482 -4.05 7.02 11.21
CA SER A 482 -3.40 5.97 10.40
C SER A 482 -3.99 5.91 8.98
N ALA A 483 -5.31 6.06 8.83
CA ALA A 483 -5.96 6.18 7.54
C ALA A 483 -5.49 7.44 6.80
N LEU A 484 -5.21 8.55 7.49
CA LEU A 484 -4.63 9.75 6.91
C LEU A 484 -3.16 9.58 6.49
N VAL A 485 -2.36 8.76 7.18
CA VAL A 485 -1.01 8.37 6.72
C VAL A 485 -1.10 7.57 5.43
N ALA A 486 -1.98 6.56 5.41
CA ALA A 486 -2.23 5.76 4.22
C ALA A 486 -2.70 6.64 3.06
N TRP A 487 -3.71 7.49 3.29
CA TRP A 487 -4.22 8.47 2.34
C TRP A 487 -3.12 9.43 1.87
N LYS A 488 -2.37 10.08 2.75
CA LYS A 488 -1.32 11.05 2.37
C LYS A 488 -0.20 10.37 1.59
N LYS A 489 0.21 9.15 1.93
CA LYS A 489 1.21 8.40 1.15
C LYS A 489 0.65 7.95 -0.21
N LEU A 490 -0.65 7.67 -0.31
CA LEU A 490 -1.35 7.34 -1.56
C LEU A 490 -1.60 8.58 -2.45
N CYS A 491 -1.81 9.76 -1.87
CA CYS A 491 -2.15 11.01 -2.55
C CYS A 491 -0.97 11.97 -2.77
N SER A 492 0.14 11.83 -2.03
CA SER A 492 1.41 12.54 -2.29
C SER A 492 2.29 11.81 -3.30
N ARG A 493 1.95 10.54 -3.61
CA ARG A 493 2.25 10.04 -4.94
C ARG A 493 1.49 10.96 -5.92
N PRO A 494 2.14 11.54 -6.95
CA PRO A 494 1.42 12.25 -7.99
C PRO A 494 0.28 11.38 -8.54
N ALA A 495 -0.74 11.98 -9.17
CA ALA A 495 -1.98 11.30 -9.58
C ALA A 495 -1.81 10.07 -10.53
N THR A 496 -0.58 9.73 -10.89
CA THR A 496 -0.09 8.42 -11.37
C THR A 496 0.08 7.36 -10.25
N GLY A 497 -0.56 7.55 -9.08
CA GLY A 497 -0.19 6.92 -7.80
C GLY A 497 -0.92 5.64 -7.37
N GLN A 498 -1.77 5.04 -8.20
CA GLN A 498 -2.37 3.73 -7.90
C GLN A 498 -1.29 2.65 -7.80
N LYS A 499 -1.19 1.97 -6.66
CA LYS A 499 -0.61 0.62 -6.56
C LYS A 499 -1.45 -0.27 -5.63
N TYR A 500 -2.63 -0.64 -6.12
CA TYR A 500 -3.19 -1.99 -6.00
C TYR A 500 -4.06 -2.26 -7.25
N GLY A 501 -3.39 -2.64 -8.34
CA GLY A 501 -3.84 -3.71 -9.22
C GLY A 501 -5.08 -3.55 -10.13
N SER A 502 -4.94 -4.04 -11.36
CA SER A 502 -6.04 -4.23 -12.32
C SER A 502 -7.28 -4.87 -11.70
N LEU A 503 -7.20 -5.99 -10.98
CA LEU A 503 -8.40 -6.75 -10.60
C LEU A 503 -9.35 -5.98 -9.66
N LYS A 504 -8.81 -5.22 -8.69
CA LYS A 504 -9.62 -4.39 -7.79
C LYS A 504 -10.09 -3.08 -8.45
N VAL A 505 -9.30 -2.52 -9.37
CA VAL A 505 -9.71 -1.38 -10.21
C VAL A 505 -10.82 -1.78 -11.21
N LEU A 506 -10.77 -3.01 -11.72
CA LEU A 506 -11.79 -3.64 -12.57
C LEU A 506 -13.00 -4.16 -11.76
N GLY A 507 -12.88 -4.27 -10.43
CA GLY A 507 -13.99 -4.55 -9.50
C GLY A 507 -14.66 -5.91 -9.68
N LEU A 508 -13.99 -6.84 -10.38
CA LEU A 508 -14.47 -8.19 -10.58
C LEU A 508 -14.12 -9.06 -9.37
N THR A 509 -15.03 -9.96 -9.00
CA THR A 509 -14.75 -11.04 -8.06
C THR A 509 -14.87 -12.38 -8.77
N GLY A 510 -14.12 -13.38 -8.33
CA GLY A 510 -14.12 -14.67 -9.01
C GLY A 510 -13.55 -15.80 -8.17
N LEU A 511 -13.63 -17.00 -8.72
CA LEU A 511 -13.08 -18.23 -8.17
C LEU A 511 -12.05 -18.81 -9.13
N ILE A 512 -10.79 -18.83 -8.72
CA ILE A 512 -9.71 -19.58 -9.34
C ILE A 512 -9.78 -21.00 -8.78
N VAL A 513 -9.74 -22.00 -9.66
CA VAL A 513 -9.67 -23.42 -9.27
C VAL A 513 -8.47 -24.07 -9.94
N SER A 514 -7.80 -24.97 -9.23
CA SER A 514 -6.78 -25.85 -9.79
C SER A 514 -6.98 -27.27 -9.25
N GLN A 515 -6.79 -28.26 -10.12
CA GLN A 515 -6.79 -29.67 -9.72
C GLN A 515 -5.53 -30.06 -8.93
N ASP A 516 -4.49 -29.23 -9.00
CA ASP A 516 -3.21 -29.45 -8.32
C ASP A 516 -3.28 -28.89 -6.89
N PRO A 517 -2.46 -29.39 -5.95
CA PRO A 517 -2.50 -28.97 -4.54
C PRO A 517 -1.83 -27.61 -4.28
N SER A 518 -1.10 -27.06 -5.26
CA SER A 518 -0.31 -25.83 -5.12
C SER A 518 -0.01 -25.17 -6.48
N ASN A 519 0.70 -24.04 -6.42
CA ASN A 519 1.46 -23.49 -7.55
C ASN A 519 2.50 -24.50 -8.10
N ALA A 520 3.16 -24.12 -9.18
CA ALA A 520 4.38 -24.72 -9.73
C ALA A 520 5.36 -25.21 -8.63
N ASP A 521 5.66 -26.51 -8.65
CA ASP A 521 6.78 -27.12 -7.92
C ASP A 521 8.08 -27.16 -8.75
N THR A 522 7.96 -26.98 -10.07
CA THR A 522 9.03 -27.10 -11.05
C THR A 522 9.19 -25.83 -11.90
N PRO A 523 10.41 -25.42 -12.27
CA PRO A 523 10.69 -24.10 -12.88
C PRO A 523 9.92 -23.77 -14.16
N ARG A 524 9.52 -24.76 -14.97
CA ARG A 524 8.71 -24.61 -16.21
C ARG A 524 9.17 -23.45 -17.12
N ALA A 525 8.33 -22.46 -17.42
CA ALA A 525 8.74 -21.27 -18.19
C ALA A 525 9.59 -20.32 -17.33
N HIS A 526 10.51 -19.58 -17.94
CA HIS A 526 11.46 -18.73 -17.18
C HIS A 526 11.74 -17.37 -17.84
N ILE A 527 12.06 -17.33 -19.14
CA ILE A 527 12.20 -16.06 -19.85
C ILE A 527 10.89 -15.27 -19.79
N THR A 528 10.93 -14.10 -19.18
CA THR A 528 9.85 -13.11 -19.19
C THR A 528 10.32 -11.91 -20.01
N ASN A 529 9.68 -11.68 -21.15
CA ASN A 529 10.07 -10.63 -22.09
C ASN A 529 9.41 -9.29 -21.73
N MET A 530 9.92 -8.21 -22.34
CA MET A 530 9.49 -6.83 -22.04
C MET A 530 7.97 -6.65 -22.25
N ALA A 531 7.43 -7.27 -23.30
CA ALA A 531 6.00 -7.23 -23.63
C ALA A 531 5.08 -7.79 -22.52
N ALA A 532 5.57 -8.74 -21.73
CA ALA A 532 4.89 -9.32 -20.57
C ALA A 532 5.24 -8.58 -19.26
N ILE A 533 6.49 -8.15 -19.08
CA ILE A 533 6.84 -7.28 -17.94
C ILE A 533 6.03 -5.98 -17.97
N ASP A 534 5.75 -5.40 -19.14
CA ASP A 534 4.88 -4.21 -19.26
C ASP A 534 3.45 -4.47 -18.76
N CYS A 535 2.89 -5.68 -18.97
CA CYS A 535 1.61 -6.09 -18.38
C CYS A 535 1.72 -6.26 -16.84
N LEU A 536 2.84 -6.76 -16.33
CA LEU A 536 3.11 -6.90 -14.89
C LEU A 536 3.39 -5.54 -14.21
N ARG A 537 3.97 -4.60 -14.95
CA ARG A 537 4.17 -3.20 -14.59
C ARG A 537 2.85 -2.44 -14.56
N ASP A 538 1.93 -2.75 -15.47
CA ASP A 538 0.60 -2.15 -15.47
C ASP A 538 -0.12 -2.35 -14.13
N ILE A 539 -0.04 -3.58 -13.62
CA ILE A 539 -0.63 -3.96 -12.32
C ILE A 539 0.26 -3.65 -11.12
N GLY A 540 1.52 -3.30 -11.38
CA GLY A 540 2.49 -2.82 -10.40
C GLY A 540 3.27 -3.91 -9.65
N VAL A 541 3.30 -5.16 -10.13
CA VAL A 541 4.08 -6.26 -9.53
C VAL A 541 5.47 -6.44 -10.16
N ASP A 542 5.76 -5.73 -11.26
CA ASP A 542 7.05 -5.65 -11.93
C ASP A 542 8.26 -5.60 -10.98
N LYS A 543 8.21 -4.71 -9.99
CA LYS A 543 9.32 -4.53 -9.03
C LYS A 543 9.65 -5.78 -8.24
N GLU A 544 8.62 -6.56 -7.86
CA GLU A 544 8.83 -7.81 -7.12
C GLU A 544 9.35 -8.90 -8.04
N CYS A 545 8.88 -8.94 -9.29
CA CYS A 545 9.43 -9.81 -10.32
C CYS A 545 10.94 -9.59 -10.50
N TYR A 546 11.40 -8.34 -10.63
CA TYR A 546 12.84 -8.01 -10.67
C TYR A 546 13.61 -8.30 -9.38
N GLN A 547 12.95 -8.38 -8.22
CA GLN A 547 13.60 -8.71 -6.95
C GLN A 547 13.88 -10.21 -6.79
N VAL A 548 13.08 -11.07 -7.44
CA VAL A 548 13.20 -12.54 -7.32
C VAL A 548 13.70 -13.22 -8.59
N GLY A 549 13.59 -12.56 -9.75
CA GLY A 549 14.15 -13.02 -11.02
C GLY A 549 15.64 -12.69 -11.16
N THR A 550 16.27 -13.26 -12.19
CA THR A 550 17.69 -13.08 -12.49
C THR A 550 17.85 -12.24 -13.76
N ALA A 551 18.70 -11.21 -13.71
CA ALA A 551 18.92 -10.25 -14.78
C ALA A 551 20.42 -9.97 -15.00
N GLY A 552 20.75 -9.21 -16.05
CA GLY A 552 22.11 -8.78 -16.35
C GLY A 552 23.01 -9.93 -16.81
N ASP A 553 24.23 -9.98 -16.29
CA ASP A 553 25.34 -10.79 -16.82
C ASP A 553 25.07 -12.31 -16.85
N THR A 554 24.04 -12.80 -16.15
CA THR A 554 23.68 -14.22 -16.11
C THR A 554 23.01 -14.76 -17.39
N MET A 555 22.54 -13.88 -18.28
CA MET A 555 21.76 -14.26 -19.48
C MET A 555 22.37 -13.76 -20.80
N VAL A 556 23.66 -13.41 -20.80
CA VAL A 556 24.32 -12.75 -21.95
C VAL A 556 24.38 -13.64 -23.20
N HIS A 557 24.46 -14.96 -23.03
CA HIS A 557 24.73 -15.90 -24.12
C HIS A 557 23.89 -17.18 -24.11
N THR A 558 23.48 -17.59 -25.30
CA THR A 558 23.23 -18.99 -25.67
C THR A 558 24.47 -19.55 -26.39
N ARG A 559 24.88 -20.77 -26.04
CA ARG A 559 26.10 -21.42 -26.59
C ARG A 559 25.92 -22.89 -26.96
N TRP A 560 26.81 -23.38 -27.82
CA TRP A 560 26.94 -24.79 -28.22
C TRP A 560 28.34 -25.29 -27.86
N SER A 561 28.43 -26.44 -27.21
CA SER A 561 29.68 -26.97 -26.61
C SER A 561 29.64 -28.49 -26.53
N ASN A 562 30.79 -29.14 -26.28
CA ASN A 562 30.84 -30.58 -26.01
C ASN A 562 30.14 -30.94 -24.69
N SER A 563 30.46 -30.17 -23.64
CA SER A 563 29.98 -30.31 -22.27
C SER A 563 30.05 -28.94 -21.55
N MET A 564 29.51 -28.84 -20.33
CA MET A 564 29.57 -27.59 -19.54
C MET A 564 31.01 -27.14 -19.29
N ALA A 565 31.92 -28.05 -18.97
CA ALA A 565 33.34 -27.76 -18.76
C ALA A 565 34.16 -27.71 -20.08
N GLY A 566 33.76 -28.47 -21.11
CA GLY A 566 34.56 -28.74 -22.30
C GLY A 566 34.66 -27.63 -23.36
N GLU A 567 35.10 -28.02 -24.56
CA GLU A 567 35.29 -27.18 -25.76
C GLU A 567 33.97 -26.50 -26.17
N GLU A 568 34.03 -25.18 -26.41
CA GLU A 568 32.92 -24.38 -26.94
C GLU A 568 33.03 -24.33 -28.47
N TYR A 569 31.96 -24.70 -29.16
CA TYR A 569 31.90 -24.73 -30.63
C TYR A 569 31.41 -23.39 -31.21
N ALA A 570 30.47 -22.75 -30.50
CA ALA A 570 29.91 -21.46 -30.87
C ALA A 570 29.19 -20.80 -29.69
N ARG A 571 29.08 -19.48 -29.72
CA ARG A 571 28.17 -18.68 -28.87
C ARG A 571 27.50 -17.61 -29.70
N ILE A 572 26.32 -17.18 -29.28
CA ILE A 572 25.68 -15.94 -29.73
C ILE A 572 25.32 -15.08 -28.51
N TYR A 573 24.92 -13.84 -28.74
CA TYR A 573 24.29 -13.04 -27.70
C TYR A 573 22.81 -13.40 -27.60
N SER A 574 22.21 -13.13 -26.44
CA SER A 574 20.79 -13.41 -26.19
C SER A 574 20.09 -12.28 -25.46
N TRP A 575 18.76 -12.23 -25.60
CA TRP A 575 17.87 -11.40 -24.77
C TRP A 575 18.23 -9.90 -24.76
N GLY A 576 18.67 -9.38 -25.91
CA GLY A 576 19.07 -7.98 -26.07
C GLY A 576 20.51 -7.63 -25.67
N ASN A 577 21.30 -8.60 -25.18
CA ASN A 577 22.68 -8.37 -24.73
C ASN A 577 23.72 -8.16 -25.85
N ASP A 578 23.34 -8.25 -27.14
CA ASP A 578 24.22 -7.86 -28.24
C ASP A 578 24.45 -6.34 -28.21
N PRO A 579 25.69 -5.85 -28.08
CA PRO A 579 25.96 -4.41 -28.04
C PRO A 579 25.43 -3.62 -29.25
N ARG A 580 25.17 -4.30 -30.38
CA ARG A 580 24.59 -3.73 -31.60
C ARG A 580 23.06 -3.65 -31.58
N ARG A 581 22.39 -4.42 -30.72
CA ARG A 581 20.93 -4.50 -30.59
C ARG A 581 20.41 -3.91 -29.27
N LYS A 582 21.27 -3.70 -28.27
CA LYS A 582 20.86 -3.23 -26.94
C LYS A 582 19.99 -1.96 -26.97
N GLY A 583 20.36 -0.99 -27.82
CA GLY A 583 19.57 0.22 -28.04
C GLY A 583 18.16 -0.05 -28.60
N ASP A 584 17.95 -1.08 -29.41
CA ASP A 584 16.62 -1.45 -29.90
C ASP A 584 15.71 -1.88 -28.75
N TYR A 585 16.27 -2.61 -27.77
CA TYR A 585 15.54 -3.09 -26.59
C TYR A 585 15.22 -1.91 -25.65
N GLU A 586 16.22 -1.08 -25.33
CA GLU A 586 16.07 0.13 -24.50
C GLU A 586 15.07 1.14 -25.10
N LEU A 587 14.91 1.19 -26.42
CA LEU A 587 13.93 2.03 -27.13
C LEU A 587 12.54 1.40 -27.25
N ALA A 588 12.39 0.08 -27.08
CA ALA A 588 11.12 -0.62 -27.30
C ALA A 588 10.17 -0.57 -26.09
N SER A 589 10.72 -0.55 -24.86
CA SER A 589 9.97 -0.70 -23.61
C SER A 589 10.67 0.01 -22.44
N PRO A 590 9.94 0.48 -21.40
CA PRO A 590 10.56 0.93 -20.14
C PRO A 590 10.99 -0.23 -19.22
N SER A 591 10.90 -1.47 -19.70
CA SER A 591 11.16 -2.72 -18.97
C SER A 591 12.27 -3.52 -19.66
N ASP A 592 13.07 -4.24 -18.88
CA ASP A 592 14.13 -5.13 -19.36
C ASP A 592 13.65 -6.61 -19.42
N PRO A 593 14.26 -7.46 -20.27
CA PRO A 593 14.08 -8.92 -20.21
C PRO A 593 14.55 -9.51 -18.87
N LEU A 594 13.87 -10.56 -18.40
CA LEU A 594 14.11 -11.15 -17.07
C LEU A 594 14.05 -12.69 -17.10
N ASP A 595 14.98 -13.36 -16.41
CA ASP A 595 14.92 -14.81 -16.18
C ASP A 595 14.18 -15.09 -14.86
N LEU A 596 12.88 -15.35 -14.95
CA LEU A 596 11.96 -15.50 -13.83
C LEU A 596 11.20 -16.85 -13.92
N PRO A 597 11.73 -17.91 -13.29
CA PRO A 597 11.06 -19.21 -13.21
C PRO A 597 9.61 -19.13 -12.72
N GLN A 598 8.75 -19.98 -13.28
CA GLN A 598 7.32 -20.04 -12.97
C GLN A 598 7.02 -20.36 -11.49
N THR A 599 7.95 -21.03 -10.80
CA THR A 599 7.96 -21.26 -9.34
C THR A 599 8.01 -19.98 -8.51
N LEU A 600 8.51 -18.88 -9.07
CA LEU A 600 8.59 -17.58 -8.42
C LEU A 600 7.47 -16.63 -8.90
N LEU A 601 7.10 -16.70 -10.18
CA LEU A 601 6.04 -15.85 -10.75
C LEU A 601 4.63 -16.23 -10.29
N GLU A 602 4.27 -17.53 -10.28
CA GLU A 602 2.91 -17.94 -9.90
C GLU A 602 2.50 -17.51 -8.48
N PRO A 603 3.36 -17.66 -7.43
CA PRO A 603 3.04 -17.16 -6.09
C PRO A 603 2.77 -15.66 -6.03
N ILE A 604 3.52 -14.84 -6.78
CA ILE A 604 3.30 -13.38 -6.86
C ILE A 604 1.90 -13.10 -7.41
N LEU A 605 1.55 -13.74 -8.53
CA LEU A 605 0.27 -13.54 -9.22
C LEU A 605 -0.92 -14.05 -8.40
N ILE A 606 -0.81 -15.23 -7.78
CA ILE A 606 -1.87 -15.78 -6.93
C ILE A 606 -2.08 -14.93 -5.68
N ARG A 607 -1.00 -14.52 -4.98
CA ARG A 607 -1.11 -13.65 -3.80
C ARG A 607 -1.71 -12.29 -4.17
N TYR A 608 -1.26 -11.70 -5.28
CA TYR A 608 -1.84 -10.47 -5.81
C TYR A 608 -3.33 -10.65 -6.15
N ALA A 609 -3.74 -11.74 -6.81
CA ALA A 609 -5.15 -11.97 -7.16
C ALA A 609 -6.03 -12.17 -5.92
N THR A 610 -5.56 -12.92 -4.92
CA THR A 610 -6.33 -13.19 -3.69
C THR A 610 -6.47 -11.95 -2.82
N MET A 611 -5.45 -11.09 -2.73
CA MET A 611 -5.53 -9.77 -2.08
C MET A 611 -6.46 -8.78 -2.83
N ASN A 612 -6.84 -9.07 -4.07
CA ASN A 612 -7.68 -8.23 -4.92
C ASN A 612 -9.05 -8.85 -5.27
N GLY A 613 -9.59 -9.71 -4.40
CA GLY A 613 -11.00 -10.13 -4.44
C GLY A 613 -11.30 -11.46 -5.13
N PHE A 614 -10.28 -12.20 -5.57
CA PHE A 614 -10.45 -13.55 -6.11
C PHE A 614 -10.24 -14.60 -5.02
N LYS A 615 -11.11 -15.61 -4.95
CA LYS A 615 -10.89 -16.79 -4.12
C LYS A 615 -10.09 -17.82 -4.92
N CYS A 616 -9.18 -18.55 -4.27
CA CYS A 616 -8.46 -19.65 -4.88
C CYS A 616 -8.82 -20.97 -4.17
N ARG A 617 -9.08 -22.04 -4.93
CA ARG A 617 -9.24 -23.40 -4.42
C ARG A 617 -8.32 -24.36 -5.16
N TRP A 618 -7.35 -24.89 -4.43
CA TRP A 618 -6.53 -26.03 -4.85
C TRP A 618 -7.34 -27.35 -4.75
N ASP A 619 -6.76 -28.44 -5.24
CA ASP A 619 -7.36 -29.78 -5.20
C ASP A 619 -8.81 -29.84 -5.75
N THR A 620 -9.16 -28.94 -6.66
CA THR A 620 -10.50 -28.76 -7.22
C THR A 620 -10.46 -28.96 -8.73
N LYS A 621 -10.98 -30.10 -9.20
CA LYS A 621 -10.91 -30.51 -10.60
C LYS A 621 -12.16 -30.07 -11.38
N PHE A 622 -11.97 -29.48 -12.55
CA PHE A 622 -13.06 -29.24 -13.51
C PHE A 622 -13.66 -30.57 -14.02
N VAL A 623 -14.99 -30.68 -14.02
CA VAL A 623 -15.73 -31.83 -14.57
C VAL A 623 -16.41 -31.46 -15.88
N SER A 624 -17.27 -30.44 -15.86
CA SER A 624 -18.09 -30.01 -17.00
C SER A 624 -18.60 -28.58 -16.79
N PHE A 625 -19.14 -27.95 -17.83
CA PHE A 625 -19.95 -26.74 -17.70
C PHE A 625 -21.20 -26.85 -18.57
N VAL A 626 -22.21 -26.03 -18.28
CA VAL A 626 -23.37 -25.81 -19.16
C VAL A 626 -23.54 -24.29 -19.29
N GLN A 627 -23.64 -23.79 -20.52
CA GLN A 627 -24.02 -22.40 -20.78
C GLN A 627 -25.55 -22.27 -20.67
N GLU A 628 -26.02 -21.21 -20.02
CA GLU A 628 -27.46 -21.01 -19.81
C GLU A 628 -28.16 -20.59 -21.12
N PRO A 629 -29.42 -21.00 -21.38
CA PRO A 629 -30.09 -20.76 -22.66
C PRO A 629 -30.33 -19.29 -23.03
N ASP A 630 -30.17 -18.38 -22.08
CA ASP A 630 -30.29 -16.93 -22.29
C ASP A 630 -28.92 -16.23 -22.42
N GLU A 631 -27.83 -17.01 -22.46
CA GLU A 631 -26.43 -16.56 -22.54
C GLU A 631 -26.04 -15.56 -21.43
N LYS A 632 -26.68 -15.61 -20.25
CA LYS A 632 -26.32 -14.74 -19.11
C LYS A 632 -25.38 -15.37 -18.09
N GLY A 633 -25.08 -16.66 -18.22
CA GLY A 633 -24.23 -17.36 -17.28
C GLY A 633 -23.74 -18.73 -17.74
N VAL A 634 -22.79 -19.25 -16.97
CA VAL A 634 -22.19 -20.58 -17.12
C VAL A 634 -22.29 -21.28 -15.76
N THR A 635 -22.91 -22.44 -15.73
CA THR A 635 -22.91 -23.33 -14.55
C THR A 635 -21.83 -24.37 -14.72
N THR A 636 -20.77 -24.27 -13.92
CA THR A 636 -19.61 -25.17 -13.92
C THR A 636 -19.76 -26.22 -12.83
N THR A 637 -19.54 -27.50 -13.15
CA THR A 637 -19.45 -28.60 -12.19
C THR A 637 -17.99 -28.89 -11.87
N LEU A 638 -17.67 -28.93 -10.58
CA LEU A 638 -16.34 -29.09 -10.02
C LEU A 638 -16.33 -30.28 -9.06
N HIS A 639 -15.25 -31.05 -9.05
CA HIS A 639 -14.99 -32.14 -8.12
C HIS A 639 -13.94 -31.71 -7.10
N ASP A 640 -14.31 -31.64 -5.84
CA ASP A 640 -13.40 -31.36 -4.73
C ASP A 640 -12.68 -32.67 -4.34
N LYS A 641 -11.38 -32.76 -4.61
CA LYS A 641 -10.57 -33.97 -4.34
C LYS A 641 -10.32 -34.22 -2.85
N VAL A 642 -10.54 -33.23 -1.98
CA VAL A 642 -10.35 -33.35 -0.53
C VAL A 642 -11.57 -34.00 0.12
N THR A 643 -12.76 -33.59 -0.29
CA THR A 643 -14.04 -34.10 0.23
C THR A 643 -14.63 -35.24 -0.61
N GLY A 644 -14.15 -35.41 -1.85
CA GLY A 644 -14.69 -36.36 -2.83
C GLY A 644 -16.05 -35.95 -3.41
N GLN A 645 -16.50 -34.71 -3.19
CA GLN A 645 -17.83 -34.24 -3.57
C GLN A 645 -17.83 -33.41 -4.86
N ASP A 646 -18.83 -33.63 -5.70
CA ASP A 646 -19.16 -32.75 -6.82
C ASP A 646 -20.03 -31.59 -6.35
N TYR A 647 -19.69 -30.37 -6.77
CA TYR A 647 -20.47 -29.16 -6.51
C TYR A 647 -20.54 -28.28 -7.76
N ARG A 648 -21.48 -27.32 -7.76
CA ARG A 648 -21.72 -26.42 -8.90
C ARG A 648 -21.45 -24.97 -8.54
N VAL A 649 -20.84 -24.24 -9.47
CA VAL A 649 -20.58 -22.80 -9.39
C VAL A 649 -21.23 -22.14 -10.60
N ARG A 650 -22.13 -21.18 -10.35
CA ARG A 650 -22.71 -20.31 -11.37
C ARG A 650 -21.86 -19.04 -11.47
N SER A 651 -21.36 -18.72 -12.66
CA SER A 651 -20.63 -17.49 -12.95
C SER A 651 -21.20 -16.84 -14.22
N ARG A 652 -20.92 -15.54 -14.44
CA ARG A 652 -21.22 -14.90 -15.74
C ARG A 652 -20.32 -15.45 -16.84
N TYR A 653 -19.03 -15.56 -16.54
CA TYR A 653 -17.98 -16.00 -17.46
C TYR A 653 -17.24 -17.22 -16.92
N LEU A 654 -16.67 -18.04 -17.82
CA LEU A 654 -15.74 -19.12 -17.48
C LEU A 654 -14.42 -18.90 -18.24
N PHE A 655 -13.31 -18.88 -17.51
CA PHE A 655 -11.97 -18.68 -18.08
C PHE A 655 -11.20 -20.00 -18.14
N GLY A 656 -10.98 -20.51 -19.36
CA GLY A 656 -10.26 -21.75 -19.63
C GLY A 656 -8.74 -21.53 -19.64
N ALA A 657 -8.15 -21.47 -18.45
CA ALA A 657 -6.69 -21.47 -18.24
C ALA A 657 -6.16 -22.86 -17.81
N ASP A 658 -6.83 -23.93 -18.27
CA ASP A 658 -6.65 -25.32 -17.84
C ASP A 658 -5.57 -26.11 -18.64
N GLY A 659 -4.70 -25.38 -19.34
CA GLY A 659 -3.46 -25.89 -19.91
C GLY A 659 -3.58 -26.82 -21.12
N ALA A 660 -2.46 -27.43 -21.51
CA ALA A 660 -2.28 -28.12 -22.80
C ALA A 660 -3.18 -29.36 -23.05
N ARG A 661 -4.01 -29.78 -22.08
CA ARG A 661 -5.00 -30.86 -22.22
C ARG A 661 -6.44 -30.43 -21.90
N SER A 662 -6.67 -29.11 -21.93
CA SER A 662 -7.92 -28.41 -21.64
C SER A 662 -9.18 -29.27 -21.87
N PRO A 663 -9.83 -29.79 -20.82
CA PRO A 663 -11.19 -30.29 -20.90
C PRO A 663 -12.19 -29.21 -21.35
N ILE A 664 -11.96 -27.93 -21.03
CA ILE A 664 -12.87 -26.84 -21.43
C ILE A 664 -12.90 -26.69 -22.95
N MET A 665 -11.74 -26.61 -23.62
CA MET A 665 -11.67 -26.54 -25.10
C MET A 665 -12.30 -27.76 -25.78
N ARG A 666 -12.16 -28.95 -25.20
CA ARG A 666 -12.82 -30.17 -25.73
C ARG A 666 -14.34 -30.10 -25.61
N HIS A 667 -14.86 -29.50 -24.54
CA HIS A 667 -16.30 -29.32 -24.33
C HIS A 667 -16.88 -28.19 -25.19
N LEU A 668 -16.11 -27.15 -25.50
CA LEU A 668 -16.53 -26.11 -26.46
C LEU A 668 -16.60 -26.61 -27.91
N GLU A 669 -15.97 -27.75 -28.21
CA GLU A 669 -15.83 -28.32 -29.55
C GLU A 669 -15.19 -27.36 -30.56
N ILE A 670 -14.33 -26.46 -30.08
CA ILE A 670 -13.57 -25.56 -30.95
C ILE A 670 -12.47 -26.39 -31.65
N PRO A 671 -12.36 -26.34 -32.99
CA PRO A 671 -11.32 -27.07 -33.69
C PRO A 671 -9.92 -26.58 -33.33
N MET A 672 -8.96 -27.51 -33.41
CA MET A 672 -7.55 -27.23 -33.17
C MET A 672 -6.78 -27.45 -34.47
N ILE A 673 -6.12 -26.41 -34.96
CA ILE A 673 -5.11 -26.45 -36.02
C ILE A 673 -3.94 -27.28 -35.48
N LYS A 674 -3.80 -28.52 -35.96
CA LYS A 674 -2.75 -29.46 -35.54
C LYS A 674 -1.82 -29.76 -36.70
N ARG A 675 -0.53 -29.80 -36.42
CA ARG A 675 0.51 -30.36 -37.30
C ARG A 675 1.20 -31.52 -36.58
N PRO A 676 1.97 -32.38 -37.29
CA PRO A 676 2.71 -33.47 -36.66
C PRO A 676 3.59 -32.96 -35.52
N ASP A 677 3.62 -33.69 -34.40
CA ASP A 677 4.51 -33.36 -33.29
C ASP A 677 5.99 -33.59 -33.65
N GLN A 678 6.89 -32.93 -32.91
CA GLN A 678 8.34 -33.07 -33.11
C GLN A 678 8.96 -34.00 -32.06
N GLY A 679 8.20 -34.98 -31.57
CA GLY A 679 8.64 -35.94 -30.56
C GLY A 679 8.45 -35.45 -29.11
N TYR A 680 9.33 -35.92 -28.22
CA TYR A 680 9.28 -35.63 -26.79
C TYR A 680 10.66 -35.21 -26.26
N ALA A 681 10.66 -34.49 -25.13
CA ALA A 681 11.87 -34.17 -24.40
C ALA A 681 11.72 -34.50 -22.91
N ILE A 682 12.85 -34.69 -22.23
CA ILE A 682 12.94 -35.06 -20.82
C ILE A 682 13.60 -33.91 -20.06
N ASN A 683 12.90 -33.37 -19.07
CA ASN A 683 13.42 -32.34 -18.17
C ASN A 683 13.93 -33.01 -16.89
N ILE A 684 15.18 -32.72 -16.51
CA ILE A 684 15.80 -33.17 -15.26
C ILE A 684 16.13 -31.91 -14.44
N LEU A 685 15.43 -31.71 -13.34
CA LEU A 685 15.73 -30.64 -12.38
C LEU A 685 16.81 -31.12 -11.43
N MET A 686 17.87 -30.34 -11.27
CA MET A 686 19.04 -30.74 -10.49
C MET A 686 19.66 -29.58 -9.69
N GLU A 687 20.13 -29.90 -8.50
CA GLU A 687 21.16 -29.13 -7.78
C GLU A 687 22.54 -29.61 -8.25
N ALA A 688 23.38 -28.67 -8.66
CA ALA A 688 24.77 -28.88 -9.10
C ALA A 688 25.50 -27.53 -9.08
N ASP A 689 26.50 -27.35 -8.22
CA ASP A 689 27.30 -26.13 -8.22
C ASP A 689 28.29 -26.16 -9.39
N MET A 690 28.11 -25.22 -10.31
CA MET A 690 28.96 -25.04 -11.50
C MET A 690 29.51 -23.61 -11.59
N ALA A 691 29.56 -22.87 -10.47
CA ALA A 691 30.04 -21.48 -10.44
C ALA A 691 31.47 -21.34 -11.00
N HIS A 692 32.36 -22.29 -10.71
CA HIS A 692 33.75 -22.31 -11.22
C HIS A 692 33.83 -22.48 -12.74
N LEU A 693 32.80 -23.05 -13.37
CA LEU A 693 32.75 -23.18 -14.83
C LEU A 693 32.27 -21.88 -15.50
N MET A 694 31.48 -21.04 -14.82
CA MET A 694 30.69 -19.97 -15.45
C MET A 694 31.43 -18.65 -15.68
N GLU A 695 32.53 -18.38 -14.99
CA GLU A 695 33.26 -17.09 -15.01
C GLU A 695 33.45 -16.48 -16.42
N ASN A 696 33.83 -17.31 -17.40
CA ASN A 696 34.14 -16.88 -18.77
C ASN A 696 33.05 -17.25 -19.81
N ARG A 697 31.91 -17.76 -19.35
CA ARG A 697 30.83 -18.34 -20.19
C ARG A 697 29.42 -18.08 -19.64
N MET A 698 29.25 -16.97 -18.91
CA MET A 698 27.98 -16.58 -18.30
C MET A 698 26.87 -16.50 -19.36
N GLY A 699 25.79 -17.23 -19.11
CA GLY A 699 24.68 -17.40 -20.03
C GLY A 699 23.64 -18.33 -19.40
N ASN A 700 22.41 -18.31 -19.90
CA ASN A 700 21.31 -19.07 -19.31
C ASN A 700 20.97 -20.34 -20.10
N LEU A 701 21.47 -20.52 -21.33
CA LEU A 701 21.24 -21.71 -22.16
C LEU A 701 22.56 -22.27 -22.72
N HIS A 702 22.85 -23.55 -22.44
CA HIS A 702 24.03 -24.25 -22.94
C HIS A 702 23.63 -25.55 -23.64
N TRP A 703 23.74 -25.56 -24.97
CA TRP A 703 23.53 -26.75 -25.80
C TRP A 703 24.78 -27.64 -25.80
N LEU A 704 24.56 -28.94 -25.62
CA LEU A 704 25.58 -29.94 -25.33
C LEU A 704 25.52 -31.06 -26.36
N LEU A 705 26.58 -31.16 -27.16
CA LEU A 705 26.66 -32.00 -28.34
C LEU A 705 27.97 -32.77 -28.33
N THR A 706 27.89 -34.10 -28.21
CA THR A 706 29.07 -34.98 -28.11
C THR A 706 29.25 -35.81 -29.38
N PRO A 707 29.72 -35.23 -30.52
CA PRO A 707 29.90 -35.98 -31.77
C PRO A 707 30.94 -37.10 -31.63
N ASP A 708 31.92 -36.89 -30.74
CA ASP A 708 33.05 -37.76 -30.40
C ASP A 708 32.68 -39.00 -29.54
N LYS A 709 31.46 -39.06 -29.01
CA LYS A 709 31.02 -40.12 -28.08
C LYS A 709 29.82 -40.88 -28.63
N GLU A 710 29.67 -42.13 -28.19
CA GLU A 710 28.36 -42.77 -28.26
C GLU A 710 27.43 -42.20 -27.20
N HIS A 711 26.14 -42.15 -27.53
CA HIS A 711 25.08 -41.64 -26.68
C HIS A 711 23.90 -42.62 -26.70
N PRO A 712 23.14 -42.74 -25.60
CA PRO A 712 21.96 -43.59 -25.61
C PRO A 712 20.83 -42.97 -26.46
N ASP A 713 19.91 -43.81 -26.91
CA ASP A 713 18.75 -43.46 -27.73
C ASP A 713 17.84 -42.38 -27.12
N TYR A 714 17.72 -42.37 -25.79
CA TYR A 714 16.90 -41.41 -25.05
C TYR A 714 17.60 -40.07 -24.76
N ALA A 715 18.90 -39.92 -25.04
CA ALA A 715 19.67 -38.74 -24.65
C ALA A 715 20.80 -38.37 -25.62
N TRP A 716 20.43 -38.11 -26.87
CA TRP A 716 21.34 -37.73 -27.94
C TRP A 716 21.93 -36.33 -27.72
N ILE A 717 21.09 -35.31 -27.55
CA ILE A 717 21.50 -33.91 -27.34
C ILE A 717 20.94 -33.40 -26.01
N GLY A 718 21.71 -32.56 -25.32
CA GLY A 718 21.30 -31.88 -24.09
C GLY A 718 21.23 -30.36 -24.27
N CYS A 719 20.40 -29.71 -23.46
CA CYS A 719 20.48 -28.28 -23.16
C CYS A 719 20.41 -28.12 -21.64
N ILE A 720 21.51 -27.70 -21.02
CA ILE A 720 21.50 -27.31 -19.60
C ILE A 720 21.16 -25.82 -19.54
N ARG A 721 20.07 -25.49 -18.85
CA ARG A 721 19.65 -24.12 -18.59
C ARG A 721 19.73 -23.76 -17.12
N MET A 722 20.06 -22.50 -16.85
CA MET A 722 20.10 -21.93 -15.51
C MET A 722 18.69 -21.87 -14.91
N VAL A 723 18.58 -22.13 -13.60
CA VAL A 723 17.36 -21.90 -12.80
C VAL A 723 17.66 -20.98 -11.62
N LYS A 724 18.81 -21.18 -10.96
CA LYS A 724 19.41 -20.22 -10.01
C LYS A 724 20.93 -20.17 -10.25
N PRO A 725 21.53 -18.98 -10.43
CA PRO A 725 22.97 -18.86 -10.66
C PRO A 725 23.73 -19.30 -9.39
N TRP A 726 24.71 -20.21 -9.45
CA TRP A 726 25.04 -21.17 -10.52
C TRP A 726 24.90 -22.60 -10.01
N HIS A 727 23.86 -22.84 -9.19
CA HIS A 727 23.72 -24.00 -8.32
C HIS A 727 22.43 -24.81 -8.54
N GLU A 728 21.44 -24.27 -9.24
CA GLU A 728 20.22 -24.99 -9.61
C GLU A 728 19.98 -24.87 -11.12
N TRP A 729 19.73 -26.00 -11.77
CA TRP A 729 19.75 -26.14 -13.22
C TRP A 729 18.63 -27.07 -13.71
N LEU A 730 18.21 -26.89 -14.95
CA LEU A 730 17.37 -27.85 -15.67
C LEU A 730 18.15 -28.41 -16.86
N CYS A 731 18.44 -29.70 -16.84
CA CYS A 731 18.95 -30.41 -18.02
C CYS A 731 17.77 -30.90 -18.86
N ILE A 732 17.59 -30.31 -20.05
CA ILE A 732 16.61 -30.73 -21.05
C ILE A 732 17.31 -31.70 -21.99
N ILE A 733 16.79 -32.91 -22.11
CA ILE A 733 17.36 -33.99 -22.91
C ILE A 733 16.45 -34.31 -24.08
N PHE A 734 17.04 -34.39 -25.27
CA PHE A 734 16.40 -34.75 -26.52
C PHE A 734 16.81 -36.18 -26.94
N PRO A 735 15.84 -37.10 -27.12
CA PRO A 735 16.07 -38.42 -27.72
C PRO A 735 16.52 -38.33 -29.19
N THR A 736 17.09 -39.42 -29.69
CA THR A 736 17.25 -39.64 -31.14
C THR A 736 15.89 -39.62 -31.83
N PHE A 737 15.80 -39.10 -33.05
CA PHE A 737 14.57 -39.09 -33.84
C PHE A 737 13.95 -40.50 -33.95
N GLY A 738 12.67 -40.62 -33.59
CA GLY A 738 11.94 -41.90 -33.60
C GLY A 738 12.23 -42.85 -32.43
N ALA A 739 13.06 -42.46 -31.44
CA ALA A 739 13.31 -43.28 -30.26
C ALA A 739 12.03 -43.51 -29.44
N GLU A 740 11.78 -44.75 -29.04
CA GLU A 740 10.62 -45.10 -28.22
C GLU A 740 10.69 -44.46 -26.82
N ARG A 741 9.54 -44.00 -26.30
CA ARG A 741 9.45 -43.49 -24.93
C ARG A 741 9.52 -44.63 -23.91
N LYS A 742 10.70 -44.86 -23.36
CA LYS A 742 10.99 -45.88 -22.33
C LYS A 742 11.29 -45.24 -20.98
N GLN A 743 10.80 -45.86 -19.90
CA GLN A 743 11.18 -45.48 -18.55
C GLN A 743 12.64 -45.88 -18.30
N ARG A 744 13.42 -45.00 -17.66
CA ARG A 744 14.84 -45.19 -17.32
C ARG A 744 15.05 -45.03 -15.83
N SER A 745 16.10 -45.63 -15.30
CA SER A 745 16.50 -45.49 -13.89
C SER A 745 17.08 -44.09 -13.61
N PRO A 746 16.98 -43.58 -12.37
CA PRO A 746 17.64 -42.33 -11.98
C PRO A 746 19.16 -42.36 -12.22
N ALA A 747 19.81 -43.52 -12.05
CA ALA A 747 21.25 -43.68 -12.26
C ALA A 747 21.67 -43.48 -13.72
N GLU A 748 20.85 -43.92 -14.69
CA GLU A 748 21.07 -43.65 -16.13
C GLU A 748 21.04 -42.14 -16.42
N TYR A 749 20.11 -41.41 -15.80
CA TYR A 749 20.01 -39.95 -15.94
C TYR A 749 21.18 -39.22 -15.26
N VAL A 750 21.55 -39.59 -14.02
CA VAL A 750 22.71 -39.02 -13.31
C VAL A 750 23.98 -39.20 -14.13
N LYS A 751 24.24 -40.42 -14.63
CA LYS A 751 25.39 -40.69 -15.50
C LYS A 751 25.41 -39.77 -16.72
N ARG A 752 24.28 -39.64 -17.43
CA ARG A 752 24.21 -38.79 -18.63
C ARG A 752 24.36 -37.30 -18.31
N VAL A 753 23.90 -36.85 -17.15
CA VAL A 753 24.13 -35.48 -16.66
C VAL A 753 25.62 -35.24 -16.38
N HIS A 754 26.34 -36.16 -15.72
CA HIS A 754 27.80 -36.02 -15.54
C HIS A 754 28.54 -35.98 -16.89
N GLU A 755 28.17 -36.83 -17.85
CA GLU A 755 28.73 -36.78 -19.22
C GLU A 755 28.50 -35.41 -19.90
N PHE A 756 27.35 -34.79 -19.67
CA PHE A 756 26.99 -33.45 -20.17
C PHE A 756 27.67 -32.31 -19.39
N ILE A 757 27.95 -32.47 -18.11
CA ILE A 757 28.73 -31.50 -17.33
C ILE A 757 30.20 -31.58 -17.77
N GLY A 758 30.75 -32.79 -17.88
CA GLY A 758 32.15 -33.04 -18.27
C GLY A 758 33.17 -32.71 -17.17
N ASP A 759 32.72 -32.65 -15.93
CA ASP A 759 33.53 -32.46 -14.72
C ASP A 759 32.97 -33.39 -13.63
N ASP A 760 33.71 -34.46 -13.32
CA ASP A 760 33.31 -35.47 -12.34
C ASP A 760 33.46 -34.98 -10.88
N THR A 761 33.99 -33.77 -10.66
CA THR A 761 34.07 -33.16 -9.31
C THR A 761 32.76 -32.49 -8.89
N VAL A 762 31.85 -32.22 -9.83
CA VAL A 762 30.55 -31.60 -9.57
C VAL A 762 29.57 -32.65 -9.01
N GLU A 763 29.13 -32.47 -7.77
CA GLU A 763 28.05 -33.28 -7.20
C GLU A 763 26.72 -32.95 -7.90
N VAL A 764 26.01 -33.99 -8.37
CA VAL A 764 24.72 -33.84 -9.06
C VAL A 764 23.61 -34.49 -8.24
N LYS A 765 22.65 -33.68 -7.82
CA LYS A 765 21.48 -34.12 -7.06
C LYS A 765 20.19 -33.85 -7.84
N ILE A 766 19.62 -34.90 -8.43
CA ILE A 766 18.35 -34.82 -9.15
C ILE A 766 17.19 -34.59 -8.16
N LYS A 767 16.40 -33.53 -8.42
CA LYS A 767 15.21 -33.14 -7.65
C LYS A 767 13.91 -33.67 -8.28
N GLY A 768 13.89 -33.82 -9.60
CA GLY A 768 12.71 -34.31 -10.32
C GLY A 768 12.98 -34.55 -11.81
N ILE A 769 12.22 -35.46 -12.41
CA ILE A 769 12.31 -35.82 -13.83
C ILE A 769 10.90 -35.78 -14.42
N SER A 770 10.70 -35.08 -15.53
CA SER A 770 9.41 -35.02 -16.24
C SER A 770 9.59 -35.16 -17.75
N THR A 771 8.57 -35.69 -18.44
CA THR A 771 8.59 -35.85 -19.91
C THR A 771 7.42 -35.09 -20.51
N TRP A 772 7.68 -34.33 -21.56
CA TRP A 772 6.68 -33.52 -22.27
C TRP A 772 6.76 -33.72 -23.78
N MET A 773 5.63 -33.51 -24.47
CA MET A 773 5.51 -33.66 -25.93
C MET A 773 5.67 -32.31 -26.62
N ILE A 774 6.41 -32.28 -27.73
CA ILE A 774 6.63 -31.08 -28.54
C ILE A 774 5.49 -30.96 -29.56
N ASN A 775 4.40 -30.34 -29.15
CA ASN A 775 3.21 -30.15 -30.00
C ASN A 775 3.39 -28.93 -30.95
N GLU A 776 2.82 -29.00 -32.15
CA GLU A 776 2.55 -27.84 -33.01
C GLU A 776 1.02 -27.72 -33.13
N THR A 777 0.39 -26.96 -32.21
CA THR A 777 -1.08 -26.91 -32.10
C THR A 777 -1.59 -25.54 -31.64
N ALA A 778 -2.55 -24.98 -32.38
CA ALA A 778 -3.28 -23.76 -32.02
C ALA A 778 -4.80 -23.97 -32.15
N ALA A 779 -5.62 -23.22 -31.43
CA ALA A 779 -7.08 -23.22 -31.59
C ALA A 779 -7.51 -22.32 -32.76
N GLU A 780 -8.61 -22.66 -33.44
CA GLU A 780 -9.21 -21.80 -34.48
C GLU A 780 -9.95 -20.59 -33.91
N ALA A 781 -10.44 -20.69 -32.66
CA ALA A 781 -11.03 -19.60 -31.90
C ALA A 781 -10.67 -19.73 -30.41
N TYR A 782 -10.66 -18.63 -29.66
CA TYR A 782 -10.32 -18.64 -28.24
C TYR A 782 -11.57 -18.57 -27.34
N SER A 783 -12.76 -18.34 -27.90
CA SER A 783 -14.00 -18.20 -27.12
C SER A 783 -15.24 -18.63 -27.89
N LYS A 784 -16.28 -19.01 -27.17
CA LYS A 784 -17.61 -19.39 -27.71
C LYS A 784 -18.68 -19.18 -26.64
N GLY A 785 -19.54 -18.18 -26.83
CA GLY A 785 -20.42 -17.68 -25.76
C GLY A 785 -19.60 -17.05 -24.63
N ASN A 786 -20.02 -17.27 -23.38
CA ASN A 786 -19.36 -16.71 -22.19
C ASN A 786 -18.14 -17.51 -21.68
N VAL A 787 -17.58 -18.39 -22.52
CA VAL A 787 -16.40 -19.18 -22.19
C VAL A 787 -15.21 -18.71 -23.03
N TYR A 788 -14.14 -18.30 -22.36
CA TYR A 788 -12.92 -17.72 -22.95
C TYR A 788 -11.69 -18.50 -22.49
N CYS A 789 -10.96 -19.10 -23.42
CA CYS A 789 -9.76 -19.89 -23.14
C CYS A 789 -8.50 -19.08 -23.47
N LEU A 790 -7.40 -19.35 -22.74
CA LEU A 790 -6.16 -18.58 -22.81
C LEU A 790 -4.93 -19.46 -22.53
N GLY A 791 -3.76 -19.02 -23.00
CA GLY A 791 -2.50 -19.75 -22.80
C GLY A 791 -2.46 -21.13 -23.45
N ASP A 792 -1.77 -22.08 -22.80
CA ASP A 792 -1.61 -23.47 -23.23
C ASP A 792 -2.91 -24.21 -23.62
N ALA A 793 -4.08 -23.75 -23.13
CA ALA A 793 -5.37 -24.27 -23.58
C ALA A 793 -5.56 -24.11 -25.09
N VAL A 794 -5.11 -22.98 -25.66
CA VAL A 794 -5.36 -22.52 -27.03
C VAL A 794 -4.12 -22.41 -27.92
N HIS A 795 -2.89 -22.34 -27.37
CA HIS A 795 -1.65 -22.38 -28.15
C HIS A 795 -0.60 -23.27 -27.49
N ARG A 796 0.06 -24.15 -28.26
CA ARG A 796 0.97 -25.20 -27.74
C ARG A 796 2.15 -25.39 -28.68
N HIS A 797 3.35 -25.20 -28.15
CA HIS A 797 4.59 -25.10 -28.91
C HIS A 797 5.83 -25.49 -28.06
N PRO A 798 7.00 -25.75 -28.66
CA PRO A 798 8.25 -25.91 -27.91
C PRO A 798 8.66 -24.61 -27.20
N PRO A 799 9.55 -24.67 -26.19
CA PRO A 799 9.98 -23.52 -25.39
C PRO A 799 10.85 -22.49 -26.14
N ASN A 800 11.17 -22.76 -27.41
CA ASN A 800 11.91 -21.87 -28.30
C ASN A 800 11.32 -20.45 -28.32
N HIS A 801 12.20 -19.43 -28.45
CA HIS A 801 11.93 -18.00 -28.20
C HIS A 801 11.41 -17.63 -26.79
N GLY A 802 11.10 -18.58 -25.89
CA GLY A 802 10.53 -18.28 -24.56
C GLY A 802 9.10 -17.73 -24.56
N LEU A 803 8.40 -17.71 -25.69
CA LEU A 803 7.18 -16.91 -25.89
C LEU A 803 5.92 -17.39 -25.14
N GLY A 804 5.88 -18.61 -24.61
CA GLY A 804 4.65 -19.24 -24.12
C GLY A 804 3.99 -18.49 -22.97
N SER A 805 4.64 -18.44 -21.79
CA SER A 805 4.14 -17.73 -20.61
C SER A 805 3.90 -16.23 -20.89
N ASN A 806 4.77 -15.62 -21.69
CA ASN A 806 4.66 -14.23 -22.11
C ASN A 806 3.37 -13.97 -22.92
N THR A 807 2.98 -14.92 -23.76
CA THR A 807 1.73 -14.86 -24.53
C THR A 807 0.53 -15.10 -23.62
N CYS A 808 0.61 -16.04 -22.66
CA CYS A 808 -0.44 -16.27 -21.67
C CYS A 808 -0.78 -15.01 -20.84
N ILE A 809 0.25 -14.26 -20.41
CA ILE A 809 0.07 -13.00 -19.67
C ILE A 809 -0.62 -11.94 -20.53
N GLN A 810 -0.23 -11.83 -21.81
CA GLN A 810 -0.84 -10.89 -22.76
C GLN A 810 -2.27 -11.26 -23.14
N ASP A 811 -2.61 -12.56 -23.24
CA ASP A 811 -3.98 -13.04 -23.45
C ASP A 811 -4.88 -12.56 -22.30
N ALA A 812 -4.43 -12.75 -21.06
CA ALA A 812 -5.14 -12.31 -19.87
C ALA A 812 -5.28 -10.78 -19.81
N HIS A 813 -4.21 -10.03 -20.12
CA HIS A 813 -4.23 -8.56 -20.10
C HIS A 813 -5.18 -7.96 -21.15
N ASN A 814 -5.22 -8.54 -22.36
CA ASN A 814 -6.16 -8.15 -23.41
C ASN A 814 -7.62 -8.44 -23.05
N LEU A 815 -7.90 -9.55 -22.36
CA LEU A 815 -9.27 -9.97 -22.01
C LEU A 815 -9.81 -9.23 -20.77
N ALA A 816 -8.99 -9.04 -19.74
CA ALA A 816 -9.46 -8.61 -18.41
C ALA A 816 -10.19 -7.25 -18.43
N TRP A 817 -9.68 -6.26 -19.18
CA TRP A 817 -10.31 -4.95 -19.25
C TRP A 817 -11.64 -4.99 -20.01
N LYS A 818 -11.72 -5.78 -21.08
CA LYS A 818 -12.94 -5.97 -21.90
C LYS A 818 -14.05 -6.59 -21.06
N VAL A 819 -13.74 -7.67 -20.33
CA VAL A 819 -14.67 -8.34 -19.41
C VAL A 819 -15.22 -7.35 -18.39
N ALA A 820 -14.37 -6.59 -17.71
CA ALA A 820 -14.83 -5.65 -16.70
C ALA A 820 -15.69 -4.50 -17.27
N PHE A 821 -15.36 -4.02 -18.47
CA PHE A 821 -16.11 -2.93 -19.10
C PHE A 821 -17.49 -3.41 -19.55
N VAL A 822 -17.62 -4.66 -20.02
CA VAL A 822 -18.92 -5.28 -20.33
C VAL A 822 -19.71 -5.62 -19.05
N ASP A 823 -19.07 -6.20 -18.04
CA ASP A 823 -19.72 -6.58 -16.77
C ASP A 823 -20.34 -5.37 -16.04
N ARG A 824 -19.67 -4.21 -16.14
CA ARG A 824 -20.11 -2.90 -15.62
C ARG A 824 -21.08 -2.14 -16.52
N GLY A 825 -21.39 -2.64 -17.72
CA GLY A 825 -22.23 -1.93 -18.71
C GLY A 825 -21.58 -0.69 -19.35
N ILE A 826 -20.27 -0.52 -19.21
CA ILE A 826 -19.49 0.57 -19.85
C ILE A 826 -19.37 0.30 -21.36
N ALA A 827 -19.28 -0.99 -21.75
CA ALA A 827 -19.20 -1.47 -23.12
C ALA A 827 -20.32 -2.50 -23.42
N GLY A 828 -20.68 -2.64 -24.70
CA GLY A 828 -21.56 -3.71 -25.17
C GLY A 828 -20.85 -5.06 -25.27
N SER A 829 -21.59 -6.16 -25.18
CA SER A 829 -21.04 -7.53 -25.13
C SER A 829 -20.13 -7.88 -26.31
N SER A 830 -20.42 -7.36 -27.51
CA SER A 830 -19.60 -7.57 -28.72
C SER A 830 -18.18 -7.00 -28.65
N LEU A 831 -17.83 -6.23 -27.61
CA LEU A 831 -16.43 -5.94 -27.30
C LEU A 831 -15.64 -7.23 -27.00
N LEU A 832 -16.27 -8.25 -26.43
CA LEU A 832 -15.61 -9.53 -26.09
C LEU A 832 -15.28 -10.36 -27.34
N ASP A 833 -16.02 -10.21 -28.43
CA ASP A 833 -15.73 -10.88 -29.71
C ASP A 833 -14.34 -10.51 -30.25
N SER A 834 -13.87 -9.29 -29.95
CA SER A 834 -12.53 -8.82 -30.31
C SER A 834 -11.41 -9.66 -29.67
N TYR A 835 -11.65 -10.37 -28.56
CA TYR A 835 -10.62 -11.18 -27.90
C TYR A 835 -10.07 -12.27 -28.82
N SER A 836 -10.95 -13.11 -29.39
CA SER A 836 -10.52 -14.18 -30.29
C SER A 836 -9.91 -13.62 -31.58
N ILE A 837 -10.47 -12.53 -32.12
CA ILE A 837 -9.97 -11.90 -33.35
C ILE A 837 -8.57 -11.30 -33.16
N GLU A 838 -8.26 -10.76 -31.97
CA GLU A 838 -6.96 -10.14 -31.67
C GLU A 838 -5.90 -11.15 -31.23
N ARG A 839 -6.27 -12.16 -30.42
CA ARG A 839 -5.31 -13.05 -29.77
C ARG A 839 -5.07 -14.37 -30.51
N GLN A 840 -6.04 -14.88 -31.26
CA GLN A 840 -5.86 -16.13 -32.02
C GLN A 840 -4.74 -16.05 -33.06
N PRO A 841 -4.61 -14.96 -33.86
CA PRO A 841 -3.49 -14.82 -34.80
C PRO A 841 -2.13 -14.80 -34.09
N VAL A 842 -2.04 -14.10 -32.94
CA VAL A 842 -0.79 -13.99 -32.17
C VAL A 842 -0.34 -15.37 -31.68
N GLY A 843 -1.23 -16.18 -31.08
CA GLY A 843 -0.83 -17.51 -30.63
C GLY A 843 -0.57 -18.49 -31.78
N LEU A 844 -1.23 -18.33 -32.94
CA LEU A 844 -0.89 -19.11 -34.14
C LEU A 844 0.50 -18.77 -34.68
N ASP A 845 0.87 -17.48 -34.70
CA ASP A 845 2.21 -17.02 -35.10
C ASP A 845 3.27 -17.55 -34.12
N VAL A 846 3.05 -17.41 -32.81
CA VAL A 846 3.94 -17.96 -31.77
C VAL A 846 4.16 -19.47 -31.94
N VAL A 847 3.08 -20.24 -32.15
CA VAL A 847 3.16 -21.69 -32.39
C VAL A 847 3.96 -22.00 -33.65
N THR A 848 3.76 -21.22 -34.72
CA THR A 848 4.44 -21.41 -36.00
C THR A 848 5.93 -21.11 -35.89
N GLN A 849 6.31 -19.99 -35.26
CA GLN A 849 7.71 -19.55 -35.17
C GLN A 849 8.53 -20.36 -34.18
N ALA A 850 8.00 -20.69 -32.99
CA ALA A 850 8.70 -21.54 -32.04
C ALA A 850 9.00 -22.94 -32.62
N ASN A 851 8.05 -23.54 -33.35
CA ASN A 851 8.29 -24.79 -34.05
C ASN A 851 9.25 -24.66 -35.24
N ALA A 852 9.26 -23.51 -35.94
CA ALA A 852 10.22 -23.24 -37.01
C ALA A 852 11.66 -23.05 -36.47
N SER A 853 11.83 -22.38 -35.33
CA SER A 853 13.13 -22.27 -34.65
C SER A 853 13.69 -23.65 -34.29
N LEU A 854 12.89 -24.55 -33.69
CA LEU A 854 13.35 -25.91 -33.36
C LEU A 854 13.86 -26.66 -34.60
N ARG A 855 13.19 -26.48 -35.75
CA ARG A 855 13.66 -27.02 -37.04
C ARG A 855 14.95 -26.37 -37.54
N ASN A 856 15.21 -25.11 -37.19
CA ASN A 856 16.46 -24.41 -37.54
C ASN A 856 17.65 -24.92 -36.71
N HIS A 857 17.46 -25.29 -35.44
CA HIS A 857 18.54 -25.88 -34.60
C HIS A 857 19.14 -27.13 -35.24
N LYS A 858 18.33 -27.94 -35.95
CA LYS A 858 18.79 -29.09 -36.73
C LYS A 858 19.95 -28.76 -37.69
N LYS A 859 19.98 -27.57 -38.28
CA LYS A 859 21.08 -27.16 -39.19
C LYS A 859 22.42 -27.03 -38.45
N ILE A 860 22.41 -26.60 -37.19
CA ILE A 860 23.62 -26.58 -36.36
C ILE A 860 24.07 -28.02 -36.09
N TRP A 861 23.14 -28.91 -35.75
CA TRP A 861 23.43 -30.34 -35.50
C TRP A 861 23.95 -31.07 -36.75
N GLU A 862 23.41 -30.75 -37.93
CA GLU A 862 23.90 -31.21 -39.24
C GLU A 862 25.34 -30.73 -39.49
N VAL A 863 25.61 -29.43 -39.32
CA VAL A 863 26.94 -28.85 -39.59
C VAL A 863 28.00 -29.30 -38.58
N LEU A 864 27.67 -29.45 -37.29
CA LEU A 864 28.55 -30.03 -36.27
C LEU A 864 28.73 -31.56 -36.42
N GLY A 865 27.99 -32.20 -37.34
CA GLY A 865 28.13 -33.62 -37.64
C GLY A 865 27.34 -34.55 -36.71
N ASN A 866 26.61 -34.03 -35.71
CA ASN A 866 25.84 -34.82 -34.74
C ASN A 866 24.74 -35.69 -35.36
N MET A 867 24.32 -35.40 -36.59
CA MET A 867 23.35 -36.19 -37.37
C MET A 867 23.94 -37.46 -38.00
N GLU A 868 25.26 -37.61 -38.06
CA GLU A 868 25.88 -38.78 -38.70
C GLU A 868 25.71 -40.05 -37.83
N PRO A 869 25.45 -41.22 -38.44
CA PRO A 869 24.97 -42.41 -37.74
C PRO A 869 26.02 -43.10 -36.86
N THR A 870 27.31 -42.84 -37.06
CA THR A 870 28.43 -43.47 -36.32
C THR A 870 29.39 -42.42 -35.79
N VAL A 871 30.02 -42.68 -34.62
CA VAL A 871 31.04 -41.77 -34.05
C VAL A 871 32.12 -41.40 -35.06
N ALA A 872 32.62 -42.37 -35.84
CA ALA A 872 33.65 -42.12 -36.85
C ALA A 872 33.20 -41.10 -37.91
N ALA A 873 31.96 -41.20 -38.40
CA ALA A 873 31.39 -40.24 -39.35
C ALA A 873 31.10 -38.88 -38.69
N ARG A 874 30.61 -38.86 -37.44
CA ARG A 874 30.40 -37.62 -36.66
C ARG A 874 31.72 -36.86 -36.47
N VAL A 875 32.80 -37.56 -36.10
CA VAL A 875 34.14 -37.00 -35.88
C VAL A 875 34.77 -36.50 -37.19
N GLU A 876 34.70 -37.24 -38.29
CA GLU A 876 35.16 -36.75 -39.61
C GLU A 876 34.39 -35.49 -40.03
N ALA A 877 33.05 -35.52 -39.92
CA ALA A 877 32.19 -34.39 -40.27
C ALA A 877 32.48 -33.13 -39.41
N PHE A 878 32.79 -33.31 -38.13
CA PHE A 878 33.23 -32.23 -37.24
C PHE A 878 34.65 -31.73 -37.59
N ASN A 879 35.59 -32.65 -37.86
CA ASN A 879 36.99 -32.30 -38.20
C ASN A 879 37.12 -31.48 -39.48
N ILE A 880 36.18 -31.59 -40.43
CA ILE A 880 36.12 -30.71 -41.61
C ILE A 880 36.12 -29.22 -41.20
N LEU A 881 35.51 -28.84 -40.06
CA LEU A 881 35.53 -27.46 -39.56
C LEU A 881 36.95 -26.97 -39.23
N LYS A 882 37.90 -27.87 -38.94
CA LYS A 882 39.30 -27.57 -38.59
C LYS A 882 40.23 -27.52 -39.81
N GLU A 883 39.77 -27.91 -41.00
CA GLU A 883 40.59 -27.94 -42.21
C GLU A 883 40.83 -26.57 -42.85
N ASP A 884 42.05 -26.33 -43.33
CA ASP A 884 42.31 -25.33 -44.37
C ASP A 884 42.06 -25.92 -45.77
N SER A 885 40.77 -26.11 -46.06
CA SER A 885 40.29 -26.63 -47.34
C SER A 885 39.05 -25.86 -47.78
N GLU A 886 38.66 -26.00 -49.06
CA GLU A 886 37.42 -25.39 -49.53
C GLU A 886 36.19 -26.01 -48.86
N ARG A 887 36.21 -27.33 -48.59
CA ARG A 887 35.15 -28.00 -47.80
C ARG A 887 35.07 -27.47 -46.37
N GLY A 888 36.23 -27.21 -45.74
CA GLY A 888 36.29 -26.61 -44.40
C GLY A 888 35.82 -25.16 -44.35
N ARG A 889 36.23 -24.32 -45.32
CA ARG A 889 35.73 -22.94 -45.48
C ARG A 889 34.22 -22.93 -45.65
N LYS A 890 33.67 -23.76 -46.55
CA LYS A 890 32.23 -23.87 -46.76
C LYS A 890 31.52 -24.30 -45.46
N ARG A 891 31.99 -25.34 -44.78
CA ARG A 891 31.33 -25.85 -43.56
C ARG A 891 31.35 -24.85 -42.40
N ARG A 892 32.42 -24.04 -42.27
CA ARG A 892 32.46 -22.89 -41.34
C ARG A 892 31.45 -21.79 -41.73
N ALA A 893 31.32 -21.49 -43.02
CA ALA A 893 30.31 -20.53 -43.50
C ALA A 893 28.87 -21.04 -43.30
N ASP A 894 28.62 -22.33 -43.47
CA ASP A 894 27.35 -22.98 -43.19
C ASP A 894 27.01 -22.91 -41.68
N LEU A 895 27.99 -23.11 -40.79
CA LEU A 895 27.83 -22.95 -39.34
C LEU A 895 27.44 -21.51 -38.99
N GLN A 896 28.15 -20.52 -39.53
CA GLN A 896 27.82 -19.10 -39.33
C GLN A 896 26.43 -18.74 -39.86
N ALA A 897 26.00 -19.34 -40.97
CA ALA A 897 24.65 -19.15 -41.49
C ALA A 897 23.58 -19.77 -40.58
N ALA A 898 23.82 -20.97 -40.04
CA ALA A 898 22.92 -21.61 -39.08
C ALA A 898 22.82 -20.83 -37.76
N LEU A 899 23.94 -20.35 -37.21
CA LEU A 899 23.96 -19.50 -36.02
C LEU A 899 23.20 -18.19 -36.22
N ARG A 900 23.33 -17.54 -37.39
CA ARG A 900 22.52 -16.35 -37.73
C ARG A 900 21.02 -16.63 -37.78
N MET A 901 20.59 -17.86 -38.10
CA MET A 901 19.17 -18.22 -38.03
C MET A 901 18.67 -18.32 -36.59
N ILE A 902 19.49 -18.80 -35.65
CA ILE A 902 19.14 -18.86 -34.22
C ILE A 902 19.27 -17.49 -33.54
N ASN A 903 20.12 -16.60 -34.04
CA ASN A 903 20.19 -15.21 -33.56
C ASN A 903 18.83 -14.49 -33.64
N ARG A 904 17.97 -14.87 -34.59
CA ARG A 904 16.58 -14.37 -34.72
C ARG A 904 15.63 -14.90 -33.65
N GLU A 905 15.94 -16.04 -33.05
CA GLU A 905 15.23 -16.57 -31.89
C GLU A 905 15.60 -15.78 -30.64
N GLU A 906 16.90 -15.69 -30.36
CA GLU A 906 17.44 -15.04 -29.16
C GLU A 906 17.28 -13.50 -29.16
N HIS A 907 17.09 -12.90 -30.34
CA HIS A 907 16.79 -11.48 -30.54
C HIS A 907 15.44 -11.24 -31.24
N GLY A 908 14.43 -12.05 -30.90
CA GLY A 908 13.06 -12.00 -31.45
C GLY A 908 12.22 -10.77 -31.05
N LEU A 909 12.82 -9.60 -30.86
CA LEU A 909 12.14 -8.38 -30.38
C LEU A 909 10.92 -7.99 -31.24
N GLY A 910 10.98 -8.30 -32.54
CA GLY A 910 9.86 -8.10 -33.46
C GLY A 910 8.64 -8.96 -33.11
N ILE A 911 8.79 -10.27 -32.94
CA ILE A 911 7.67 -11.15 -32.55
C ILE A 911 7.12 -10.82 -31.14
N GLU A 912 7.96 -10.29 -30.26
CA GLU A 912 7.55 -9.83 -28.92
C GLU A 912 6.67 -8.57 -28.94
N MET A 913 6.90 -7.63 -29.86
CA MET A 913 6.33 -6.27 -29.80
C MET A 913 5.52 -5.83 -31.04
N ASN A 914 5.63 -6.52 -32.18
CA ASN A 914 4.97 -6.15 -33.45
C ASN A 914 3.51 -6.63 -33.59
N GLN A 915 2.77 -6.89 -32.50
CA GLN A 915 1.35 -7.23 -32.66
C GLN A 915 0.59 -6.09 -33.37
N ARG A 916 -0.32 -6.47 -34.29
CA ARG A 916 -1.12 -5.56 -35.12
C ARG A 916 -2.58 -6.01 -35.14
N TYR A 917 -3.35 -5.57 -34.15
CA TYR A 917 -4.76 -5.91 -33.99
C TYR A 917 -5.64 -5.30 -35.09
N THR A 918 -6.68 -6.04 -35.47
CA THR A 918 -7.74 -5.61 -36.37
C THR A 918 -9.05 -6.21 -35.86
N SER A 919 -9.92 -5.39 -35.27
CA SER A 919 -11.16 -5.83 -34.62
C SER A 919 -12.13 -4.64 -34.52
N SER A 920 -13.35 -4.86 -34.00
CA SER A 920 -14.27 -3.78 -33.61
C SER A 920 -13.69 -2.83 -32.55
N ALA A 921 -12.73 -3.31 -31.73
CA ALA A 921 -12.05 -2.54 -30.70
C ALA A 921 -10.85 -1.73 -31.22
N VAL A 922 -10.72 -1.56 -32.55
CA VAL A 922 -9.70 -0.75 -33.23
C VAL A 922 -10.33 -0.02 -34.42
N HIS A 923 -10.44 1.32 -34.32
CA HIS A 923 -11.04 2.14 -35.36
C HIS A 923 -10.03 2.47 -36.47
N LYS A 924 -10.31 2.02 -37.70
CA LYS A 924 -9.43 2.18 -38.87
C LYS A 924 -10.07 2.90 -40.07
N SER A 925 -11.37 3.22 -40.04
CA SER A 925 -12.12 3.69 -41.22
C SER A 925 -11.68 5.05 -41.78
N ASP A 926 -11.06 5.89 -40.95
CA ASP A 926 -10.52 7.21 -41.30
C ASP A 926 -8.99 7.21 -41.44
N GLN A 927 -8.35 6.03 -41.41
CA GLN A 927 -6.89 5.88 -41.48
C GLN A 927 -6.43 5.58 -42.91
N GLY A 928 -5.22 6.06 -43.24
CA GLY A 928 -4.51 5.64 -44.45
C GLY A 928 -4.06 4.17 -44.41
N PRO A 929 -3.28 3.69 -45.39
CA PRO A 929 -2.77 2.32 -45.38
C PRO A 929 -1.90 2.02 -44.15
N GLN A 930 -1.97 0.79 -43.64
CA GLN A 930 -1.13 0.34 -42.54
C GLN A 930 0.36 0.34 -42.95
N PRO A 931 1.27 0.87 -42.12
CA PRO A 931 2.70 0.84 -42.40
C PRO A 931 3.22 -0.58 -42.62
N THR A 932 4.01 -0.76 -43.67
CA THR A 932 4.76 -1.99 -43.95
C THR A 932 6.02 -2.07 -43.09
N PHE A 933 6.45 -3.28 -42.77
CA PHE A 933 7.75 -3.51 -42.16
C PHE A 933 8.88 -3.28 -43.18
N ASP A 934 9.90 -2.53 -42.79
CA ASP A 934 11.08 -2.17 -43.61
C ASP A 934 12.32 -3.04 -43.33
N SER A 935 12.22 -3.93 -42.34
CA SER A 935 13.20 -4.97 -42.01
C SER A 935 12.46 -6.24 -41.53
N ASP A 936 13.18 -7.23 -40.99
CA ASP A 936 12.56 -8.50 -40.60
C ASP A 936 11.63 -8.34 -39.38
N PRO A 937 10.30 -8.57 -39.53
CA PRO A 937 9.33 -8.28 -38.48
C PRO A 937 9.37 -9.25 -37.29
N LEU A 938 10.15 -10.34 -37.38
CA LEU A 938 10.39 -11.24 -36.25
C LEU A 938 11.55 -10.73 -35.38
N GLU A 939 12.58 -10.15 -36.00
CA GLU A 939 13.84 -9.74 -35.34
C GLU A 939 13.83 -8.27 -34.88
N HIS A 940 13.16 -7.38 -35.61
CA HIS A 940 13.14 -5.94 -35.35
C HIS A 940 11.75 -5.45 -34.93
N TYR A 941 11.68 -4.63 -33.88
CA TYR A 941 10.44 -3.93 -33.52
C TYR A 941 10.27 -2.68 -34.37
N HIS A 942 9.07 -2.49 -34.90
CA HIS A 942 8.69 -1.31 -35.67
C HIS A 942 7.68 -0.49 -34.86
N PRO A 943 8.12 0.51 -34.07
CA PRO A 943 7.23 1.39 -33.34
C PRO A 943 6.37 2.22 -34.29
N THR A 944 5.07 2.27 -34.04
CA THR A 944 4.13 3.08 -34.83
C THR A 944 2.91 3.43 -34.01
N THR A 945 2.30 4.59 -34.27
CA THR A 945 0.99 4.93 -33.69
C THR A 945 -0.21 4.47 -34.50
N TYR A 946 0.00 3.70 -35.58
CA TYR A 946 -1.11 3.21 -36.39
C TYR A 946 -2.08 2.33 -35.55
N PRO A 947 -3.40 2.54 -35.61
CA PRO A 947 -4.35 1.81 -34.78
C PRO A 947 -4.21 0.29 -34.89
N GLY A 948 -4.22 -0.37 -33.72
CA GLY A 948 -3.96 -1.79 -33.56
C GLY A 948 -2.50 -2.15 -33.25
N ALA A 949 -1.56 -1.19 -33.29
CA ALA A 949 -0.23 -1.37 -32.72
C ALA A 949 -0.21 -1.07 -31.21
N ARG A 950 0.81 -1.59 -30.50
CA ARG A 950 1.17 -1.12 -29.14
C ARG A 950 1.60 0.34 -29.19
N VAL A 951 1.30 1.12 -28.15
CA VAL A 951 1.84 2.48 -27.99
C VAL A 951 3.38 2.43 -27.96
N PRO A 952 4.10 3.28 -28.71
CA PRO A 952 5.55 3.35 -28.62
C PRO A 952 6.01 3.78 -27.23
N HIS A 953 7.08 3.15 -26.73
CA HIS A 953 7.80 3.65 -25.57
C HIS A 953 8.54 4.94 -25.94
N VAL A 954 8.39 5.97 -25.10
CA VAL A 954 9.24 7.17 -25.08
C VAL A 954 9.40 7.66 -23.64
N TRP A 955 10.52 8.33 -23.34
CA TRP A 955 10.75 8.94 -22.03
C TRP A 955 10.31 10.40 -22.00
N LEU A 956 9.38 10.71 -21.11
CA LEU A 956 8.84 12.05 -20.87
C LEU A 956 9.30 12.59 -19.51
N SER A 957 9.37 13.91 -19.38
CA SER A 957 9.66 14.59 -18.11
C SER A 957 8.79 15.83 -17.96
N LYS A 958 8.56 16.32 -16.74
CA LYS A 958 7.96 17.65 -16.54
C LYS A 958 8.92 18.77 -16.93
N THR A 959 8.38 19.99 -17.07
CA THR A 959 9.13 21.24 -17.35
C THR A 959 10.23 21.53 -16.33
N ILE A 960 9.97 21.26 -15.05
CA ILE A 960 11.03 21.07 -14.05
C ILE A 960 11.41 19.58 -14.10
N PRO A 961 12.67 19.22 -14.39
CA PRO A 961 13.08 17.83 -14.46
C PRO A 961 12.73 17.05 -13.20
N SER A 962 12.08 15.91 -13.39
CA SER A 962 11.73 14.94 -12.37
C SER A 962 12.17 13.55 -12.82
N LYS A 963 11.84 12.49 -12.06
CA LYS A 963 12.02 11.13 -12.58
C LYS A 963 11.30 11.00 -13.93
N ALA A 964 11.98 10.45 -14.93
CA ALA A 964 11.41 10.19 -16.25
C ALA A 964 10.20 9.23 -16.15
N VAL A 965 9.21 9.47 -16.99
CA VAL A 965 7.92 8.76 -17.03
C VAL A 965 7.72 8.23 -18.43
N SER A 966 7.38 6.96 -18.59
CA SER A 966 7.09 6.38 -19.89
C SER A 966 5.65 6.68 -20.34
N THR A 967 5.39 6.68 -21.64
CA THR A 967 4.03 6.50 -22.21
C THR A 967 3.28 5.31 -21.59
N TYR A 968 3.96 4.21 -21.27
CA TYR A 968 3.38 3.05 -20.57
C TYR A 968 3.04 3.31 -19.09
N ASP A 969 3.69 4.30 -18.45
CA ASP A 969 3.35 4.70 -17.07
C ASP A 969 2.11 5.61 -17.03
N LEU A 970 1.82 6.30 -18.15
CA LEU A 970 0.64 7.17 -18.34
C LEU A 970 -0.57 6.43 -18.94
N ALA A 971 -0.34 5.38 -19.71
CA ALA A 971 -1.39 4.51 -20.25
C ALA A 971 -1.70 3.32 -19.33
N GLY A 972 -2.70 2.52 -19.70
CA GLY A 972 -3.10 1.31 -18.98
C GLY A 972 -4.02 1.60 -17.80
N LYS A 973 -3.76 0.96 -16.64
CA LYS A 973 -4.48 1.17 -15.36
C LYS A 973 -6.01 1.21 -15.51
N ALA A 974 -6.55 0.30 -16.33
CA ALA A 974 -7.99 0.17 -16.61
C ALA A 974 -8.70 1.44 -17.13
N HIS A 975 -8.01 2.33 -17.85
CA HIS A 975 -8.62 3.48 -18.51
C HIS A 975 -8.12 3.67 -19.96
N PHE A 976 -8.89 4.42 -20.76
CA PHE A 976 -8.44 4.92 -22.05
C PHE A 976 -7.59 6.18 -21.86
N THR A 977 -6.52 6.31 -22.63
CA THR A 977 -5.58 7.44 -22.54
C THR A 977 -5.45 8.13 -23.89
N LEU A 978 -5.68 9.43 -23.94
CA LEU A 978 -5.45 10.26 -25.14
C LEU A 978 -4.19 11.09 -24.93
N PHE A 979 -3.20 10.87 -25.80
CA PHE A 979 -2.02 11.72 -25.92
C PHE A 979 -2.26 12.77 -27.00
N THR A 980 -1.99 14.04 -26.69
CA THR A 980 -2.07 15.18 -27.61
C THR A 980 -0.88 16.13 -27.39
N GLY A 981 -0.89 17.32 -27.98
CA GLY A 981 0.15 18.33 -27.83
C GLY A 981 -0.38 19.76 -28.05
N ILE A 982 0.53 20.66 -28.45
CA ILE A 982 0.24 22.09 -28.61
C ILE A 982 -0.85 22.32 -29.66
N GLY A 983 -1.88 23.11 -29.30
CA GLY A 983 -3.05 23.34 -30.13
C GLY A 983 -4.10 22.23 -30.08
N GLY A 984 -3.87 21.17 -29.29
CA GLY A 984 -4.80 20.07 -29.03
C GLY A 984 -5.69 20.27 -27.80
N ASP A 985 -5.74 21.47 -27.22
CA ASP A 985 -6.41 21.73 -25.93
C ASP A 985 -7.89 21.30 -25.90
N GLY A 986 -8.57 21.35 -27.05
CA GLY A 986 -9.96 20.88 -27.22
C GLY A 986 -10.17 19.37 -27.00
N TRP A 987 -9.13 18.54 -27.10
CA TRP A 987 -9.26 17.10 -26.82
C TRP A 987 -9.58 16.80 -25.35
N ARG A 988 -9.16 17.67 -24.41
CA ARG A 988 -9.43 17.49 -22.98
C ARG A 988 -10.93 17.60 -22.64
N PRO A 989 -11.66 18.67 -23.02
CA PRO A 989 -13.11 18.72 -22.85
C PRO A 989 -13.86 17.71 -23.74
N ALA A 990 -13.36 17.39 -24.95
CA ALA A 990 -13.96 16.35 -25.78
C ALA A 990 -13.93 14.96 -25.10
N ALA A 991 -12.78 14.55 -24.56
CA ALA A 991 -12.66 13.31 -23.81
C ALA A 991 -13.47 13.32 -22.50
N ALA A 992 -13.60 14.48 -21.83
CA ALA A 992 -14.47 14.63 -20.65
C ALA A 992 -15.96 14.44 -21.00
N LYS A 993 -16.43 15.00 -22.13
CA LYS A 993 -17.79 14.76 -22.66
C LYS A 993 -18.02 13.27 -22.93
N VAL A 994 -17.09 12.61 -23.63
CA VAL A 994 -17.16 11.16 -23.92
C VAL A 994 -17.12 10.32 -22.63
N SER A 995 -16.29 10.68 -21.66
CA SER A 995 -16.20 10.00 -20.36
C SER A 995 -17.51 10.11 -19.58
N SER A 996 -18.18 11.27 -19.63
CA SER A 996 -19.49 11.51 -19.02
C SER A 996 -20.62 10.74 -19.73
N GLU A 997 -20.72 10.85 -21.07
CA GLU A 997 -21.79 10.22 -21.85
C GLU A 997 -21.71 8.68 -21.88
N LEU A 998 -20.48 8.13 -21.91
CA LEU A 998 -20.26 6.69 -21.99
C LEU A 998 -19.87 6.05 -20.64
N SER A 999 -19.77 6.83 -19.56
CA SER A 999 -19.28 6.36 -18.24
C SER A 999 -17.93 5.63 -18.31
N VAL A 1000 -17.10 5.96 -19.30
CA VAL A 1000 -15.82 5.30 -19.56
C VAL A 1000 -14.68 6.04 -18.87
N PRO A 1001 -13.80 5.36 -18.10
CA PRO A 1001 -12.60 5.99 -17.55
C PRO A 1001 -11.68 6.49 -18.68
N PHE A 1002 -11.47 7.80 -18.74
CA PHE A 1002 -10.67 8.46 -19.78
C PHE A 1002 -9.68 9.45 -19.14
N LYS A 1003 -8.39 9.37 -19.52
CA LYS A 1003 -7.36 10.36 -19.18
C LYS A 1003 -6.80 11.04 -20.44
N VAL A 1004 -6.38 12.29 -20.29
CA VAL A 1004 -5.78 13.10 -21.36
C VAL A 1004 -4.49 13.71 -20.87
N TYR A 1005 -3.42 13.55 -21.64
CA TYR A 1005 -2.10 14.11 -21.37
C TYR A 1005 -1.62 14.91 -22.57
N SER A 1006 -1.19 16.15 -22.34
CA SER A 1006 -0.56 16.98 -23.38
C SER A 1006 0.96 16.84 -23.32
N ILE A 1007 1.57 16.56 -24.47
CA ILE A 1007 3.01 16.35 -24.65
C ILE A 1007 3.57 17.40 -25.61
N GLY A 1008 4.55 18.18 -25.15
CA GLY A 1008 5.20 19.24 -25.94
C GLY A 1008 5.94 20.24 -25.07
N PHE A 1009 6.49 21.30 -25.70
CA PHE A 1009 7.19 22.35 -24.97
C PHE A 1009 6.26 23.06 -23.97
N ARG A 1010 6.62 23.06 -22.68
CA ARG A 1010 5.83 23.61 -21.56
C ARG A 1010 4.41 23.05 -21.44
N GLN A 1011 4.18 21.83 -21.94
CA GLN A 1011 2.93 21.09 -21.71
C GLN A 1011 3.01 20.31 -20.39
N GLU A 1012 1.97 19.54 -20.08
CA GLU A 1012 1.90 18.69 -18.88
C GLU A 1012 3.11 17.73 -18.78
N TYR A 1013 3.54 17.22 -19.94
CA TYR A 1013 4.79 16.49 -20.12
C TYR A 1013 5.59 17.08 -21.29
N GLU A 1014 6.92 17.12 -21.15
CA GLU A 1014 7.86 17.53 -22.18
C GLU A 1014 8.58 16.32 -22.77
N ASP A 1015 8.58 16.26 -24.11
CA ASP A 1015 9.33 15.32 -24.91
C ASP A 1015 10.78 15.81 -25.06
N ARG A 1016 11.61 15.54 -24.05
CA ARG A 1016 12.97 16.10 -23.94
C ARG A 1016 13.93 15.64 -25.03
N TYR A 1017 13.68 14.46 -25.61
CA TYR A 1017 14.54 13.83 -26.60
C TYR A 1017 13.93 13.88 -28.02
N LEU A 1018 12.78 14.53 -28.18
CA LEU A 1018 12.02 14.64 -29.44
C LEU A 1018 11.56 13.27 -30.00
N ASP A 1019 11.48 12.26 -29.14
CA ASP A 1019 11.13 10.90 -29.50
C ASP A 1019 9.62 10.77 -29.75
N TRP A 1020 8.79 11.42 -28.92
CA TRP A 1020 7.34 11.47 -29.14
C TRP A 1020 7.02 12.24 -30.44
N ALA A 1021 7.63 13.40 -30.64
CA ALA A 1021 7.46 14.21 -31.84
C ALA A 1021 7.85 13.45 -33.12
N ARG A 1022 8.93 12.65 -33.06
CA ARG A 1022 9.39 11.79 -34.16
C ARG A 1022 8.42 10.63 -34.46
N ILE A 1023 7.74 10.09 -33.46
CA ILE A 1023 7.05 8.79 -33.56
C ILE A 1023 5.51 8.86 -33.52
N ARG A 1024 4.93 9.96 -33.01
CA ARG A 1024 3.49 10.11 -32.77
C ARG A 1024 2.62 9.96 -34.01
N GLY A 1025 3.17 10.16 -35.22
CA GLY A 1025 2.48 9.92 -36.49
C GLY A 1025 1.23 10.80 -36.73
N VAL A 1026 1.15 11.94 -36.03
CA VAL A 1026 0.09 12.96 -36.08
C VAL A 1026 0.71 14.36 -35.91
N ALA A 1027 -0.01 15.42 -36.29
CA ALA A 1027 0.40 16.80 -36.03
C ALA A 1027 0.33 17.14 -34.52
N GLU A 1028 0.84 18.32 -34.12
CA GLU A 1028 0.88 18.72 -32.70
C GLU A 1028 -0.50 18.81 -32.04
N SER A 1029 -1.49 19.31 -32.79
CA SER A 1029 -2.88 19.38 -32.36
C SER A 1029 -3.65 18.07 -32.52
N GLY A 1030 -3.02 17.03 -33.08
CA GLY A 1030 -3.63 15.70 -33.25
C GLY A 1030 -3.77 14.93 -31.94
N CYS A 1031 -4.24 13.69 -32.03
CA CYS A 1031 -4.36 12.82 -30.87
C CYS A 1031 -4.08 11.35 -31.17
N VAL A 1032 -3.65 10.61 -30.14
CA VAL A 1032 -3.49 9.15 -30.17
C VAL A 1032 -4.24 8.56 -28.98
N VAL A 1033 -5.23 7.71 -29.22
CA VAL A 1033 -6.08 7.08 -28.20
C VAL A 1033 -5.62 5.65 -27.95
N VAL A 1034 -5.17 5.40 -26.72
CA VAL A 1034 -4.63 4.14 -26.23
C VAL A 1034 -5.63 3.45 -25.31
N ARG A 1035 -5.78 2.13 -25.47
CA ARG A 1035 -6.62 1.24 -24.68
C ARG A 1035 -5.99 0.91 -23.33
N PRO A 1036 -6.77 0.34 -22.39
CA PRO A 1036 -6.25 -0.20 -21.13
C PRO A 1036 -5.17 -1.29 -21.29
N ASP A 1037 -5.06 -1.95 -22.45
CA ASP A 1037 -4.04 -2.96 -22.76
C ASP A 1037 -2.85 -2.43 -23.57
N PHE A 1038 -2.60 -1.12 -23.56
CA PHE A 1038 -1.53 -0.41 -24.28
C PHE A 1038 -1.65 -0.41 -25.83
N PHE A 1039 -2.69 -1.00 -26.40
CA PHE A 1039 -2.93 -0.95 -27.85
C PHE A 1039 -3.65 0.34 -28.27
N ILE A 1040 -3.30 0.88 -29.44
CA ILE A 1040 -3.92 2.09 -29.96
C ILE A 1040 -5.27 1.76 -30.57
N ALA A 1041 -6.35 2.32 -30.02
CA ALA A 1041 -7.69 2.18 -30.57
C ALA A 1041 -7.91 3.10 -31.78
N TRP A 1042 -7.37 4.31 -31.77
CA TRP A 1042 -7.59 5.33 -32.80
C TRP A 1042 -6.54 6.45 -32.75
N ARG A 1043 -6.45 7.27 -33.80
CA ARG A 1043 -5.70 8.54 -33.82
C ARG A 1043 -6.33 9.54 -34.79
N SER A 1044 -6.26 10.84 -34.46
CA SER A 1044 -6.61 11.94 -35.37
C SER A 1044 -5.35 12.71 -35.77
N GLN A 1045 -5.23 13.10 -37.03
CA GLN A 1045 -4.07 13.84 -37.53
C GLN A 1045 -3.95 15.25 -36.93
N GLN A 1046 -5.06 15.94 -36.68
CA GLN A 1046 -5.10 17.31 -36.16
C GLN A 1046 -6.41 17.57 -35.38
N TRP A 1047 -6.47 18.69 -34.66
CA TRP A 1047 -7.71 19.20 -34.08
C TRP A 1047 -8.56 19.90 -35.15
N GLU A 1048 -9.86 19.60 -35.17
CA GLU A 1048 -10.87 20.14 -36.08
C GLU A 1048 -12.19 20.39 -35.32
N ASN A 1049 -13.06 21.26 -35.82
CA ASN A 1049 -14.29 21.66 -35.10
C ASN A 1049 -15.27 20.51 -34.80
N ASP A 1050 -15.21 19.42 -35.57
CA ASP A 1050 -16.01 18.18 -35.40
C ASP A 1050 -15.24 17.05 -34.69
N SER A 1051 -14.05 17.35 -34.15
CA SER A 1051 -13.25 16.40 -33.36
C SER A 1051 -13.96 15.81 -32.13
N PRO A 1052 -14.80 16.56 -31.38
CA PRO A 1052 -15.58 15.97 -30.29
C PRO A 1052 -16.55 14.89 -30.76
N GLU A 1053 -17.26 15.15 -31.86
CA GLU A 1053 -18.24 14.24 -32.46
C GLU A 1053 -17.56 13.01 -33.05
N LYS A 1054 -16.42 13.19 -33.73
CA LYS A 1054 -15.53 12.11 -34.21
C LYS A 1054 -15.09 11.21 -33.05
N LEU A 1055 -14.54 11.78 -31.96
CA LEU A 1055 -14.08 11.01 -30.80
C LEU A 1055 -15.22 10.22 -30.14
N LEU A 1056 -16.41 10.82 -30.03
CA LEU A 1056 -17.58 10.13 -29.49
C LEU A 1056 -18.01 8.95 -30.38
N ALA A 1057 -18.08 9.13 -31.69
CA ALA A 1057 -18.43 8.07 -32.65
C ALA A 1057 -17.41 6.93 -32.64
N VAL A 1058 -16.11 7.25 -32.61
CA VAL A 1058 -15.02 6.30 -32.46
C VAL A 1058 -15.16 5.49 -31.17
N MET A 1059 -15.38 6.16 -30.02
CA MET A 1059 -15.46 5.49 -28.73
C MET A 1059 -16.73 4.66 -28.57
N LYS A 1060 -17.86 5.09 -29.16
CA LYS A 1060 -19.05 4.24 -29.32
C LYS A 1060 -18.74 2.97 -30.12
N SER A 1061 -18.07 3.09 -31.26
CA SER A 1061 -17.64 1.95 -32.08
C SER A 1061 -16.72 1.00 -31.31
N VAL A 1062 -15.67 1.52 -30.68
CA VAL A 1062 -14.67 0.73 -29.93
C VAL A 1062 -15.29 0.03 -28.71
N LEU A 1063 -16.21 0.69 -28.01
CA LEU A 1063 -16.93 0.12 -26.86
C LEU A 1063 -18.17 -0.70 -27.26
N SER A 1064 -18.43 -0.90 -28.56
CA SER A 1064 -19.62 -1.60 -29.07
C SER A 1064 -20.94 -1.04 -28.51
N ARG A 1065 -21.12 0.28 -28.55
CA ARG A 1065 -22.30 1.01 -28.08
C ARG A 1065 -22.97 1.82 -29.19
N SER A 1066 -24.29 1.97 -29.08
CA SER A 1066 -25.16 2.80 -29.94
C SER A 1066 -25.12 4.28 -29.57
#